data_AF-A0A954KLX3-F1
#
_entry.id   AF-A0A954KLX3-F1
#
_cell.length_a   1.000
_cell.length_b   1.000
_cell.length_c   1.000
_cell.angle_alpha   90.00
_cell.angle_beta   90.00
_cell.angle_gamma   90.00
#
_symmetry.space_group_name_H-M   'P 1'
#
loop_
_entity.id
_entity.type
_entity.pdbx_description
1 polymer ?
#
loop_
_entity_poly.entity_id
_entity_poly.type
_entity_poly.pdbx_seq_one_letter_code
_entity_poly.pdbx_strand_id
1 'polypeptide(L)'
;MLHTSVFSRPFSRAHARRKRQLFRQASSPEVLESRALLSGSGGTTWADPSNLTVSFAPDGTDVVGQTSDLFAKLDALASRSEWQKTAFRAFQTWATEADVNIGVVDDGGQAFGTIGATQGDLRFGDIRLAAVPLAGDVSALSISSDVAMSGTWVGDIIINSEADFTSLDQFYAVMLHEAGHVLGLEHSDDSSSPMFASPNTDRNLQPTTADIHALRLANGSRVPDANESKRANDTVKRATRIKYSATSSGYDGQTPLLSYGDITTQEDVDYFVLPTLSNYNGPLTFSLRSEGLSLLSAKITVLDDRGQIIASRTSGGRPGGDLSVTIHHDDDDSEYIVRVEADPQAGVFAVGSFALVTTFETRNQVSVETLNEVLRLRYDFLAEEERRVLFDTGAEPAFFDDLHLDDTLATATSLKSLPHFAEFREYETTAGISDLTDTDFYSVKAPDFSDNDSRVMTISVQATRIGGLLSDVTVYDASGIAVDARVITHNAGTLTVQVSGIQSKKTYFVRISSSQSAGRFATGNYRLSVSFNQPEVVRNQLSTGELSAVDGIQGFALDINQTQLFQLALTSTIVGTEPVAVQLSIYNARGALMQRVVGLAGDTRTGQTLLLTVGTYYVRVQAIGRNNQPVPRIDWSVEGTTMTDPTGPILGDPTSEPPLPDPTLDPIDVVDWPAVIDDPLIEDPLINDPWSEIPDDPFLDPFFDPMTDSLLVWYWI
;
A
#
# COMPACT_ATOMS: atom_id res chain seq x y z
N MET A 1 48.10 63.33 -58.86
CA MET A 1 48.75 62.55 -59.93
C MET A 1 50.01 61.94 -59.34
N LEU A 2 50.33 60.65 -59.41
CA LEU A 2 49.54 59.42 -59.72
C LEU A 2 49.91 58.38 -58.62
N HIS A 3 49.01 57.61 -57.98
CA HIS A 3 48.08 56.57 -58.44
C HIS A 3 48.71 55.14 -58.47
N THR A 4 48.35 54.29 -57.48
CA THR A 4 48.40 52.78 -57.49
C THR A 4 49.78 52.09 -57.67
N SER A 5 50.07 50.80 -57.35
CA SER A 5 49.34 49.58 -56.90
C SER A 5 50.38 48.49 -56.46
N VAL A 6 50.13 47.35 -55.77
CA VAL A 6 49.07 46.80 -54.87
C VAL A 6 49.62 45.50 -54.21
N PHE A 7 49.54 45.34 -52.87
CA PHE A 7 49.51 44.08 -52.05
C PHE A 7 50.68 43.03 -52.18
N SER A 8 50.94 42.08 -51.26
CA SER A 8 50.66 41.93 -49.81
C SER A 8 51.65 40.91 -49.18
N ARG A 9 51.77 40.86 -47.83
CA ARG A 9 52.75 40.01 -47.10
C ARG A 9 52.10 38.89 -46.29
N PRO A 10 52.76 37.71 -46.13
CA PRO A 10 52.51 36.77 -45.04
C PRO A 10 53.46 36.96 -43.83
N PHE A 11 52.94 36.64 -42.64
CA PHE A 11 53.58 36.20 -41.38
C PHE A 11 54.99 36.66 -40.96
N SER A 12 55.05 37.20 -39.72
CA SER A 12 56.27 37.37 -38.92
C SER A 12 56.28 36.39 -37.74
N ARG A 13 57.46 35.85 -37.39
CA ARG A 13 57.68 35.06 -36.15
C ARG A 13 58.30 35.95 -35.07
N ALA A 14 57.88 35.76 -33.82
CA ALA A 14 58.61 36.24 -32.64
C ALA A 14 58.73 35.12 -31.59
N HIS A 15 59.90 35.00 -30.95
CA HIS A 15 60.14 34.06 -29.85
C HIS A 15 60.06 34.79 -28.50
N ALA A 16 59.45 34.15 -27.50
CA ALA A 16 59.57 34.56 -26.11
C ALA A 16 59.55 33.35 -25.14
N ARG A 17 60.66 33.21 -24.38
CA ARG A 17 60.81 32.51 -23.08
C ARG A 17 59.92 31.28 -22.78
N ARG A 18 60.54 30.09 -22.81
CA ARG A 18 60.09 28.93 -22.00
C ARG A 18 60.09 29.29 -20.51
N LYS A 19 58.93 29.21 -19.84
CA LYS A 19 58.85 28.79 -18.44
C LYS A 19 58.65 27.26 -18.43
N ARG A 20 59.26 26.54 -17.49
CA ARG A 20 58.84 25.17 -17.16
C ARG A 20 57.60 25.27 -16.27
N GLN A 21 56.42 25.11 -16.86
CA GLN A 21 55.26 24.66 -16.07
C GLN A 21 55.39 23.15 -15.87
N LEU A 22 55.17 22.71 -14.64
CA LEU A 22 54.97 21.29 -14.35
C LEU A 22 53.60 20.91 -14.90
N PHE A 23 53.52 19.88 -15.72
CA PHE A 23 52.25 19.22 -15.99
C PHE A 23 51.82 18.49 -14.71
N ARG A 24 50.97 19.14 -13.91
CA ARG A 24 49.91 18.37 -13.25
C ARG A 24 49.04 17.86 -14.39
N GLN A 25 48.92 16.54 -14.53
CA GLN A 25 47.65 16.01 -15.01
C GLN A 25 46.64 16.42 -13.95
N ALA A 26 45.87 17.46 -14.23
CA ALA A 26 44.52 17.51 -13.71
C ALA A 26 43.78 16.43 -14.48
N SER A 27 43.60 15.27 -13.84
CA SER A 27 42.39 14.51 -14.08
C SER A 27 41.24 15.46 -13.75
N SER A 28 40.59 15.99 -14.80
CA SER A 28 39.20 16.37 -14.63
C SER A 28 38.49 15.15 -14.06
N PRO A 29 37.67 15.26 -13.00
CA PRO A 29 36.60 14.30 -12.87
C PRO A 29 35.80 14.43 -14.18
N GLU A 30 35.71 13.34 -14.93
CA GLU A 30 34.57 13.20 -15.82
C GLU A 30 33.36 13.18 -14.89
N VAL A 31 32.48 14.16 -15.06
CA VAL A 31 31.20 14.15 -14.35
C VAL A 31 30.46 12.97 -14.97
N LEU A 32 30.48 11.85 -14.26
CA LEU A 32 29.69 10.67 -14.60
C LEU A 32 28.25 11.13 -14.80
N GLU A 33 27.61 10.60 -15.84
CA GLU A 33 26.25 11.02 -16.17
C GLU A 33 25.35 10.74 -14.97
N SER A 34 24.78 11.80 -14.41
CA SER A 34 23.87 11.73 -13.26
C SER A 34 22.74 10.75 -13.58
N ARG A 35 22.48 9.77 -12.71
CA ARG A 35 21.47 8.70 -12.85
C ARG A 35 20.00 9.18 -12.84
N ALA A 36 19.74 10.40 -13.30
CA ALA A 36 18.42 11.01 -13.53
C ALA A 36 17.62 10.36 -14.69
N LEU A 37 17.82 9.05 -14.90
CA LEU A 37 17.08 8.17 -15.82
C LEU A 37 16.52 6.93 -15.10
N LEU A 38 16.78 6.78 -13.80
CA LEU A 38 16.02 5.91 -12.89
C LEU A 38 15.42 6.68 -11.71
N SER A 39 15.47 8.01 -11.72
CA SER A 39 14.76 8.86 -10.78
C SER A 39 13.26 8.88 -11.12
N GLY A 40 12.56 7.78 -10.82
CA GLY A 40 11.11 7.78 -10.73
C GLY A 40 10.69 8.83 -9.71
N SER A 41 9.70 9.66 -10.05
CA SER A 41 9.11 10.56 -9.06
C SER A 41 8.32 9.70 -8.08
N GLY A 42 8.79 9.55 -6.84
CA GLY A 42 8.16 8.71 -5.81
C GLY A 42 6.64 8.90 -5.77
N GLY A 43 5.91 7.79 -5.90
CA GLY A 43 4.47 7.71 -5.84
C GLY A 43 4.12 6.42 -5.10
N THR A 44 3.41 6.54 -3.98
CA THR A 44 3.11 5.39 -3.13
C THR A 44 2.10 4.43 -3.77
N THR A 45 2.05 3.21 -3.23
CA THR A 45 1.10 2.15 -3.56
C THR A 45 0.13 1.86 -2.43
N TRP A 46 0.27 2.56 -1.31
CA TRP A 46 -0.78 2.68 -0.31
C TRP A 46 -2.04 3.21 -0.98
N ALA A 47 -3.11 2.43 -0.94
CA ALA A 47 -4.39 2.83 -1.54
C ALA A 47 -5.00 4.02 -0.78
N ASP A 48 -4.71 4.12 0.53
CA ASP A 48 -5.15 5.20 1.39
C ASP A 48 -4.06 5.55 2.43
N PRO A 49 -3.06 6.39 2.08
CA PRO A 49 -2.01 6.79 3.04
C PRO A 49 -2.58 7.52 4.26
N SER A 50 -3.79 8.10 4.17
CA SER A 50 -4.47 8.75 5.28
C SER A 50 -5.03 7.76 6.33
N ASN A 51 -4.93 6.46 6.07
CA ASN A 51 -5.48 5.36 6.87
C ASN A 51 -4.53 4.16 7.00
N LEU A 52 -3.24 4.41 7.28
CA LEU A 52 -2.27 3.34 7.56
C LEU A 52 -2.28 2.96 9.03
N THR A 53 -1.86 1.74 9.34
CA THR A 53 -1.71 1.22 10.70
C THR A 53 -0.36 0.56 10.90
N VAL A 54 0.19 0.68 12.12
CA VAL A 54 1.46 0.06 12.53
C VAL A 54 1.24 -0.93 13.66
N SER A 55 1.99 -2.04 13.62
CA SER A 55 1.94 -3.11 14.61
C SER A 55 3.34 -3.68 14.89
N PHE A 56 3.49 -4.39 16.01
CA PHE A 56 4.77 -4.94 16.48
C PHE A 56 4.64 -6.45 16.66
N ALA A 57 5.30 -7.23 15.79
CA ALA A 57 5.18 -8.68 15.78
C ALA A 57 5.72 -9.30 17.10
N PRO A 58 4.95 -10.19 17.77
CA PRO A 58 5.39 -10.87 18.98
C PRO A 58 6.72 -11.63 18.80
N ASP A 59 7.50 -11.70 19.88
CA ASP A 59 8.65 -12.62 19.94
C ASP A 59 8.16 -14.05 19.66
N GLY A 60 8.83 -14.76 18.76
CA GLY A 60 8.37 -16.07 18.26
C GLY A 60 7.68 -16.04 16.89
N THR A 61 7.35 -14.87 16.34
CA THR A 61 6.74 -14.76 15.00
C THR A 61 7.73 -15.17 13.90
N ASP A 62 7.25 -15.91 12.89
CA ASP A 62 8.10 -16.35 11.77
C ASP A 62 8.32 -15.22 10.76
N VAL A 63 9.60 -15.00 10.43
CA VAL A 63 10.08 -14.09 9.38
C VAL A 63 10.93 -14.93 8.42
N VAL A 64 10.24 -15.69 7.55
CA VAL A 64 10.84 -16.54 6.50
C VAL A 64 11.76 -17.62 7.08
N GLY A 65 11.27 -18.34 8.08
CA GLY A 65 12.02 -19.38 8.78
C GLY A 65 13.05 -18.86 9.80
N GLN A 66 13.21 -17.54 9.94
CA GLN A 66 13.82 -16.92 11.12
C GLN A 66 12.74 -16.58 12.15
N THR A 67 13.13 -16.43 13.42
CA THR A 67 12.20 -16.10 14.51
C THR A 67 12.43 -14.67 14.98
N SER A 68 11.36 -13.86 15.05
CA SER A 68 11.43 -12.50 15.58
C SER A 68 11.77 -12.49 17.08
N ASP A 69 12.74 -11.67 17.47
CA ASP A 69 13.14 -11.36 18.85
C ASP A 69 12.93 -9.85 19.16
N LEU A 70 11.97 -9.19 18.48
CA LEU A 70 11.72 -7.75 18.52
C LEU A 70 11.60 -7.15 19.94
N PHE A 71 10.71 -7.69 20.76
CA PHE A 71 10.47 -7.18 22.10
C PHE A 71 11.64 -7.51 23.02
N ALA A 72 12.22 -8.72 22.92
CA ALA A 72 13.43 -9.08 23.65
C ALA A 72 14.62 -8.14 23.34
N LYS A 73 14.80 -7.76 22.07
CA LYS A 73 15.83 -6.83 21.59
C LYS A 73 15.61 -5.40 22.09
N LEU A 74 14.39 -4.87 21.98
CA LEU A 74 14.12 -3.46 22.25
C LEU A 74 13.77 -3.17 23.73
N ASP A 75 13.19 -4.12 24.48
CA ASP A 75 13.05 -4.00 25.94
C ASP A 75 14.41 -4.06 26.67
N ALA A 76 15.47 -4.52 26.00
CA ALA A 76 16.85 -4.43 26.48
C ALA A 76 17.50 -3.06 26.24
N LEU A 77 16.97 -2.25 25.31
CA LEU A 77 17.43 -0.89 25.00
C LEU A 77 16.78 0.17 25.90
N ALA A 78 15.46 0.08 26.11
CA ALA A 78 14.68 1.00 26.94
C ALA A 78 13.41 0.32 27.47
N SER A 79 12.59 0.99 28.29
CA SER A 79 11.28 0.41 28.63
C SER A 79 10.37 0.35 27.39
N ARG A 80 9.47 -0.63 27.35
CA ARG A 80 8.59 -0.89 26.19
C ARG A 80 7.85 0.36 25.70
N SER A 81 7.30 1.14 26.64
CA SER A 81 6.62 2.41 26.37
C SER A 81 7.51 3.52 25.81
N GLU A 82 8.82 3.48 26.04
CA GLU A 82 9.78 4.48 25.54
C GLU A 82 10.25 4.13 24.12
N TRP A 83 10.62 2.88 23.84
CA TRP A 83 11.01 2.49 22.49
C TRP A 83 9.83 2.47 21.51
N GLN A 84 8.64 2.00 21.92
CA GLN A 84 7.44 2.09 21.06
C GLN A 84 7.08 3.55 20.75
N LYS A 85 7.11 4.44 21.76
CA LYS A 85 6.91 5.88 21.53
C LYS A 85 8.00 6.51 20.65
N THR A 86 9.19 5.92 20.60
CA THR A 86 10.28 6.34 19.72
C THR A 86 10.05 5.91 18.27
N ALA A 87 9.57 4.68 18.03
CA ALA A 87 9.12 4.25 16.70
C ALA A 87 7.93 5.09 16.21
N PHE A 88 6.90 5.30 17.06
CA PHE A 88 5.78 6.19 16.76
C PHE A 88 6.23 7.63 16.43
N ARG A 89 7.24 8.15 17.13
CA ARG A 89 7.79 9.50 16.86
C ARG A 89 8.39 9.58 15.45
N ALA A 90 9.05 8.52 14.96
CA ALA A 90 9.60 8.49 13.61
C ALA A 90 8.51 8.62 12.54
N PHE A 91 7.52 7.73 12.59
CA PHE A 91 6.33 7.79 11.71
C PHE A 91 5.60 9.14 11.80
N GLN A 92 5.34 9.64 13.01
CA GLN A 92 4.63 10.91 13.19
C GLN A 92 5.39 12.11 12.60
N THR A 93 6.73 12.07 12.59
CA THR A 93 7.56 13.17 12.04
C THR A 93 7.38 13.34 10.52
N TRP A 94 6.99 12.28 9.81
CA TRP A 94 6.54 12.36 8.42
C TRP A 94 5.04 12.67 8.32
N ALA A 95 4.20 12.03 9.14
CA ALA A 95 2.74 12.19 9.14
C ALA A 95 2.24 13.62 9.42
N THR A 96 3.03 14.45 10.11
CA THR A 96 2.76 15.88 10.31
C THR A 96 2.92 16.73 9.05
N GLU A 97 3.61 16.24 8.01
CA GLU A 97 3.93 17.03 6.81
C GLU A 97 3.09 16.65 5.58
N ALA A 98 2.54 15.43 5.49
CA ALA A 98 1.73 14.95 4.36
C ALA A 98 0.35 14.43 4.81
N ASP A 99 -0.51 14.06 3.85
CA ASP A 99 -1.87 13.53 4.12
C ASP A 99 -1.84 12.05 4.54
N VAL A 100 -1.03 11.76 5.57
CA VAL A 100 -0.67 10.43 6.06
C VAL A 100 -1.08 10.28 7.52
N ASN A 101 -1.82 9.24 7.91
CA ASN A 101 -2.04 8.91 9.33
C ASN A 101 -1.60 7.47 9.62
N ILE A 102 -1.17 7.24 10.87
CA ILE A 102 -0.62 5.97 11.34
C ILE A 102 -1.38 5.56 12.61
N GLY A 103 -2.38 4.70 12.50
CA GLY A 103 -3.04 4.07 13.64
C GLY A 103 -2.16 3.02 14.32
N VAL A 104 -2.40 2.72 15.60
CA VAL A 104 -1.76 1.57 16.28
C VAL A 104 -2.75 0.41 16.36
N VAL A 105 -2.31 -0.80 16.01
CA VAL A 105 -3.10 -2.03 16.17
C VAL A 105 -2.25 -3.20 16.71
N ASP A 106 -2.90 -4.19 17.31
CA ASP A 106 -2.27 -5.45 17.73
C ASP A 106 -1.79 -6.28 16.52
N ASP A 107 -0.69 -7.02 16.72
CA ASP A 107 -0.22 -8.05 15.79
C ASP A 107 -0.54 -9.45 16.35
N GLY A 108 -1.20 -10.29 15.55
CA GLY A 108 -1.65 -11.63 15.92
C GLY A 108 -0.59 -12.73 15.83
N GLY A 109 0.66 -12.42 15.48
CA GLY A 109 1.76 -13.37 15.38
C GLY A 109 1.73 -14.26 14.15
N GLN A 110 1.01 -13.88 13.09
CA GLN A 110 1.05 -14.57 11.79
C GLN A 110 2.42 -14.39 11.13
N ALA A 111 2.89 -15.40 10.40
CA ALA A 111 4.13 -15.32 9.63
C ALA A 111 4.12 -14.12 8.67
N PHE A 112 5.28 -13.49 8.49
CA PHE A 112 5.44 -12.39 7.54
C PHE A 112 5.21 -12.90 6.11
N GLY A 113 4.58 -12.08 5.27
CA GLY A 113 4.14 -12.51 3.94
C GLY A 113 3.00 -13.54 3.90
N THR A 114 2.23 -13.70 4.98
CA THR A 114 0.97 -14.49 4.93
C THR A 114 -0.02 -13.88 3.94
N ILE A 115 -0.91 -14.68 3.32
CA ILE A 115 -1.93 -14.10 2.44
C ILE A 115 -2.84 -13.19 3.26
N GLY A 116 -3.23 -12.04 2.69
CA GLY A 116 -4.00 -10.99 3.35
C GLY A 116 -4.13 -9.75 2.46
N ALA A 117 -4.92 -8.78 2.91
CA ALA A 117 -5.03 -7.50 2.21
C ALA A 117 -3.73 -6.68 2.42
N THR A 118 -3.24 -6.02 1.38
CA THR A 118 -2.09 -5.09 1.45
C THR A 118 -2.31 -3.99 2.49
N GLN A 119 -3.56 -3.54 2.64
CA GLN A 119 -3.98 -2.54 3.62
C GLN A 119 -5.38 -2.93 4.14
N GLY A 120 -5.65 -2.73 5.43
CA GLY A 120 -6.91 -3.06 6.09
C GLY A 120 -7.05 -4.52 6.53
N ASP A 121 -5.93 -5.19 6.84
CA ASP A 121 -6.01 -6.48 7.54
C ASP A 121 -6.47 -6.27 9.00
N LEU A 122 -7.10 -7.30 9.57
CA LEU A 122 -7.59 -7.26 10.96
C LEU A 122 -6.74 -8.12 11.89
N ARG A 123 -5.79 -8.89 11.35
CA ARG A 123 -4.88 -9.80 12.07
C ARG A 123 -3.60 -9.12 12.55
N PHE A 124 -3.15 -8.08 11.85
CA PHE A 124 -1.95 -7.29 12.09
C PHE A 124 -2.14 -5.92 11.43
N GLY A 125 -1.25 -4.96 11.71
CA GLY A 125 -1.24 -3.66 11.05
C GLY A 125 -0.58 -3.71 9.67
N ASP A 126 -0.92 -2.74 8.83
CA ASP A 126 -0.43 -2.64 7.45
C ASP A 126 1.11 -2.57 7.38
N ILE A 127 1.70 -1.93 8.39
CA ILE A 127 3.15 -1.84 8.62
C ILE A 127 3.47 -2.72 9.84
N ARG A 128 4.22 -3.81 9.65
CA ARG A 128 4.64 -4.70 10.75
C ARG A 128 6.13 -4.53 11.04
N LEU A 129 6.46 -4.39 12.31
CA LEU A 129 7.84 -4.41 12.79
C LEU A 129 8.20 -5.81 13.31
N ALA A 130 9.40 -6.30 12.98
CA ALA A 130 10.03 -7.48 13.55
C ALA A 130 11.54 -7.27 13.75
N ALA A 131 12.22 -8.18 14.44
CA ALA A 131 13.69 -8.16 14.49
C ALA A 131 14.30 -9.55 14.36
N VAL A 132 15.21 -9.74 13.38
CA VAL A 132 15.92 -11.01 13.11
C VAL A 132 17.38 -10.73 12.70
N PRO A 133 18.27 -11.74 12.69
CA PRO A 133 19.65 -11.53 12.24
C PRO A 133 19.71 -11.07 10.78
N LEU A 134 20.32 -9.90 10.55
CA LEU A 134 20.70 -9.38 9.23
C LEU A 134 22.24 -9.23 9.13
N ALA A 135 22.75 -8.81 7.97
CA ALA A 135 24.16 -8.52 7.79
C ALA A 135 24.66 -7.42 8.76
N GLY A 136 25.88 -7.54 9.26
CA GLY A 136 26.40 -6.70 10.37
C GLY A 136 26.67 -5.24 10.02
N ASP A 137 26.51 -4.85 8.76
CA ASP A 137 26.50 -3.49 8.24
C ASP A 137 25.08 -2.91 8.09
N VAL A 138 24.03 -3.74 8.09
CA VAL A 138 22.62 -3.33 7.95
C VAL A 138 21.97 -3.18 9.33
N SER A 139 21.38 -2.01 9.61
CA SER A 139 20.76 -1.72 10.92
C SER A 139 19.28 -2.13 10.99
N ALA A 140 18.57 -1.90 9.90
CA ALA A 140 17.22 -2.37 9.61
C ALA A 140 17.07 -2.43 8.07
N LEU A 141 15.96 -3.00 7.60
CA LEU A 141 15.53 -2.92 6.21
C LEU A 141 14.01 -2.77 6.18
N SER A 142 13.51 -1.77 5.46
CA SER A 142 12.11 -1.60 5.11
C SER A 142 11.81 -2.14 3.73
N ILE A 143 10.56 -2.58 3.52
CA ILE A 143 10.06 -2.99 2.21
C ILE A 143 9.27 -1.80 1.64
N SER A 144 9.84 -1.13 0.64
CA SER A 144 9.32 0.11 0.08
C SER A 144 7.86 0.00 -0.40
N SER A 145 7.13 1.11 -0.25
CA SER A 145 5.73 1.23 -0.70
C SER A 145 5.57 1.79 -2.11
N ASP A 146 6.61 1.84 -2.94
CA ASP A 146 6.48 2.06 -4.39
C ASP A 146 6.18 0.77 -5.18
N VAL A 147 6.48 -0.41 -4.60
CA VAL A 147 6.34 -1.70 -5.29
C VAL A 147 4.93 -2.28 -5.10
N ALA A 148 4.07 -2.12 -6.11
CA ALA A 148 2.63 -2.44 -6.09
C ALA A 148 2.27 -3.94 -6.00
N MET A 149 3.20 -4.77 -5.52
CA MET A 149 3.24 -6.22 -5.71
C MET A 149 3.48 -6.98 -4.40
N SER A 150 3.99 -6.31 -3.34
CA SER A 150 4.46 -6.99 -2.11
C SER A 150 3.35 -7.61 -1.27
N GLY A 151 2.09 -7.21 -1.45
CA GLY A 151 0.97 -7.67 -0.64
C GLY A 151 1.16 -7.26 0.82
N THR A 152 0.96 -8.18 1.77
CA THR A 152 1.17 -7.95 3.21
C THR A 152 2.64 -7.75 3.63
N TRP A 153 3.57 -7.64 2.69
CA TRP A 153 4.95 -7.20 2.94
C TRP A 153 5.12 -5.69 2.71
N VAL A 154 4.18 -4.98 2.08
CA VAL A 154 4.33 -3.54 1.80
C VAL A 154 4.51 -2.80 3.12
N GLY A 155 5.60 -2.03 3.25
CA GLY A 155 5.86 -1.22 4.43
C GLY A 155 6.46 -1.94 5.63
N ASP A 156 6.61 -3.27 5.61
CA ASP A 156 7.20 -4.01 6.74
C ASP A 156 8.64 -3.56 7.04
N ILE A 157 8.99 -3.49 8.32
CA ILE A 157 10.32 -3.07 8.80
C ILE A 157 10.96 -4.20 9.60
N ILE A 158 12.05 -4.74 9.07
CA ILE A 158 12.85 -5.80 9.67
C ILE A 158 14.10 -5.17 10.31
N ILE A 159 14.11 -5.09 11.64
CA ILE A 159 15.25 -4.57 12.42
C ILE A 159 16.32 -5.68 12.56
N ASN A 160 17.60 -5.33 12.51
CA ASN A 160 18.65 -6.32 12.76
C ASN A 160 18.73 -6.67 14.26
N SER A 161 18.50 -7.94 14.62
CA SER A 161 18.66 -8.43 16.00
C SER A 161 20.09 -8.28 16.51
N GLU A 162 21.08 -8.24 15.63
CA GLU A 162 22.50 -8.13 15.97
C GLU A 162 23.01 -6.68 15.99
N ALA A 163 22.21 -5.67 15.61
CA ALA A 163 22.65 -4.28 15.60
C ALA A 163 22.81 -3.70 17.02
N ASP A 164 23.99 -3.15 17.34
CA ASP A 164 24.33 -2.55 18.64
C ASP A 164 23.73 -1.14 18.81
N PHE A 165 22.40 -1.05 18.91
CA PHE A 165 21.73 0.19 19.34
C PHE A 165 22.15 0.55 20.77
N THR A 166 22.76 1.72 20.95
CA THR A 166 23.24 2.21 22.28
C THR A 166 22.37 3.33 22.86
N SER A 167 21.45 3.90 22.09
CA SER A 167 20.49 4.91 22.55
C SER A 167 19.18 4.89 21.76
N LEU A 168 18.13 5.48 22.33
CA LEU A 168 16.86 5.72 21.64
C LEU A 168 17.01 6.71 20.48
N ASP A 169 17.98 7.63 20.50
CA ASP A 169 18.20 8.55 19.38
C ASP A 169 18.81 7.84 18.15
N GLN A 170 19.64 6.81 18.35
CA GLN A 170 20.11 5.94 17.26
C GLN A 170 18.97 5.10 16.68
N PHE A 171 18.13 4.50 17.54
CA PHE A 171 16.93 3.77 17.10
C PHE A 171 15.94 4.68 16.37
N TYR A 172 15.72 5.91 16.87
CA TYR A 172 14.91 6.93 16.21
C TYR A 172 15.45 7.31 14.83
N ALA A 173 16.77 7.50 14.67
CA ALA A 173 17.37 7.84 13.39
C ALA A 173 17.16 6.76 12.33
N VAL A 174 17.36 5.48 12.69
CA VAL A 174 17.09 4.34 11.79
C VAL A 174 15.58 4.25 11.50
N MET A 175 14.71 4.27 12.51
CA MET A 175 13.27 4.24 12.29
C MET A 175 12.74 5.41 11.45
N LEU A 176 13.37 6.59 11.49
CA LEU A 176 13.01 7.75 10.68
C LEU A 176 13.41 7.57 9.20
N HIS A 177 14.54 6.90 8.94
CA HIS A 177 14.96 6.48 7.61
C HIS A 177 13.98 5.45 7.03
N GLU A 178 13.75 4.35 7.73
CA GLU A 178 12.82 3.29 7.30
C GLU A 178 11.40 3.83 7.09
N ALA A 179 10.88 4.64 8.03
CA ALA A 179 9.55 5.24 7.89
C ALA A 179 9.42 6.21 6.69
N GLY A 180 10.52 6.68 6.11
CA GLY A 180 10.51 7.43 4.85
C GLY A 180 10.33 6.51 3.64
N HIS A 181 11.06 5.40 3.56
CA HIS A 181 10.90 4.38 2.51
C HIS A 181 9.50 3.75 2.54
N VAL A 182 8.96 3.49 3.73
CA VAL A 182 7.57 3.04 3.93
C VAL A 182 6.53 4.06 3.42
N LEU A 183 6.91 5.33 3.23
CA LEU A 183 6.08 6.39 2.67
C LEU A 183 6.53 6.84 1.26
N GLY A 184 7.28 5.99 0.55
CA GLY A 184 7.66 6.21 -0.85
C GLY A 184 8.77 7.24 -1.07
N LEU A 185 9.66 7.43 -0.08
CA LEU A 185 10.87 8.23 -0.23
C LEU A 185 12.06 7.36 -0.64
N GLU A 186 12.81 7.84 -1.63
CA GLU A 186 14.09 7.27 -2.05
C GLU A 186 15.26 7.72 -1.16
N HIS A 187 16.42 7.05 -1.31
CA HIS A 187 17.67 7.57 -0.73
C HIS A 187 18.02 8.96 -1.27
N SER A 188 18.58 9.79 -0.39
CA SER A 188 18.98 11.16 -0.69
C SER A 188 20.50 11.30 -0.72
N ASP A 189 21.02 12.00 -1.73
CA ASP A 189 22.44 12.44 -1.80
C ASP A 189 22.78 13.50 -0.72
N ASP A 190 21.79 14.13 -0.09
CA ASP A 190 22.03 15.15 0.95
C ASP A 190 22.35 14.48 2.29
N SER A 191 23.63 14.50 2.66
CA SER A 191 24.16 14.02 3.96
C SER A 191 23.48 14.57 5.23
N SER A 192 22.60 15.58 5.13
CA SER A 192 21.78 16.09 6.24
C SER A 192 20.35 15.54 6.29
N SER A 193 19.88 14.88 5.24
CA SER A 193 18.57 14.23 5.17
C SER A 193 18.51 12.96 6.02
N PRO A 194 17.37 12.65 6.69
CA PRO A 194 17.14 11.31 7.26
C PRO A 194 17.24 10.20 6.20
N MET A 195 16.95 10.48 4.93
CA MET A 195 17.01 9.51 3.82
C MET A 195 18.42 9.29 3.26
N PHE A 196 19.46 9.89 3.85
CA PHE A 196 20.84 9.59 3.47
C PHE A 196 21.22 8.16 3.91
N ALA A 197 21.73 7.32 3.00
CA ALA A 197 21.98 5.87 3.19
C ALA A 197 23.01 5.49 4.29
N SER A 198 23.59 6.47 4.98
CA SER A 198 24.40 6.26 6.18
C SER A 198 24.07 7.36 7.21
N PRO A 199 22.86 7.34 7.79
CA PRO A 199 22.26 8.50 8.45
C PRO A 199 23.03 8.88 9.72
N ASN A 200 23.45 10.13 9.83
CA ASN A 200 24.20 10.59 11.00
C ASN A 200 23.27 10.80 12.20
N THR A 201 23.37 9.91 13.19
CA THR A 201 22.44 9.84 14.34
C THR A 201 22.42 11.08 15.24
N ASP A 202 23.40 11.98 15.12
CA ASP A 202 23.46 13.25 15.88
C ASP A 202 22.86 14.44 15.09
N ARG A 203 22.43 14.23 13.83
CA ARG A 203 22.09 15.33 12.90
C ARG A 203 20.85 15.09 12.05
N ASN A 204 20.69 13.88 11.50
CA ASN A 204 19.70 13.58 10.45
C ASN A 204 18.34 13.22 11.08
N LEU A 205 17.90 14.04 12.04
CA LEU A 205 16.79 13.76 12.96
C LEU A 205 15.50 14.53 12.63
N GLN A 206 15.52 15.31 11.55
CA GLN A 206 14.42 16.11 11.02
C GLN A 206 14.46 16.08 9.48
N PRO A 207 13.31 15.93 8.80
CA PRO A 207 13.22 16.08 7.35
C PRO A 207 13.71 17.45 6.84
N THR A 208 14.38 17.45 5.70
CA THR A 208 14.73 18.66 4.95
C THR A 208 13.55 19.13 4.09
N THR A 209 13.65 20.34 3.54
CA THR A 209 12.67 20.84 2.56
C THR A 209 12.60 19.99 1.28
N ALA A 210 13.67 19.26 0.93
CA ALA A 210 13.66 18.34 -0.21
C ALA A 210 12.83 17.08 0.11
N ASP A 211 13.05 16.48 1.28
CA ASP A 211 12.33 15.28 1.71
C ASP A 211 10.83 15.57 1.90
N ILE A 212 10.49 16.72 2.51
CA ILE A 212 9.09 17.18 2.66
C ILE A 212 8.42 17.42 1.30
N HIS A 213 9.16 17.91 0.30
CA HIS A 213 8.64 18.08 -1.06
C HIS A 213 8.40 16.73 -1.75
N ALA A 214 9.31 15.77 -1.59
CA ALA A 214 9.15 14.41 -2.10
C ALA A 214 7.95 13.69 -1.43
N LEU A 215 7.83 13.78 -0.10
CA LEU A 215 6.73 13.17 0.65
C LEU A 215 5.37 13.68 0.18
N ARG A 216 5.23 15.00 -0.01
CA ARG A 216 4.01 15.65 -0.52
C ARG A 216 3.72 15.37 -1.99
N LEU A 217 4.73 14.97 -2.77
CA LEU A 217 4.52 14.50 -4.14
C LEU A 217 3.99 13.05 -4.14
N ALA A 218 4.47 12.22 -3.22
CA ALA A 218 4.15 10.79 -3.12
C ALA A 218 2.87 10.46 -2.31
N ASN A 219 2.47 11.34 -1.38
CA ASN A 219 1.35 11.13 -0.43
C ASN A 219 0.38 12.34 -0.34
N GLY A 220 0.56 13.38 -1.16
CA GLY A 220 -0.22 14.61 -1.09
C GLY A 220 0.14 15.51 0.10
N SER A 221 -0.42 16.72 0.12
CA SER A 221 -0.31 17.67 1.23
C SER A 221 -1.52 17.58 2.13
N ARG A 222 -1.34 17.49 3.45
CA ARG A 222 -2.44 17.43 4.44
C ARG A 222 -3.46 18.55 4.22
N VAL A 223 -4.75 18.19 4.18
CA VAL A 223 -5.86 19.11 3.90
C VAL A 223 -6.91 19.15 5.02
N PRO A 224 -7.61 20.28 5.19
CA PRO A 224 -8.86 20.37 5.97
C PRO A 224 -9.86 19.26 5.63
N ASP A 225 -10.52 18.73 6.64
CA ASP A 225 -11.34 17.53 6.54
C ASP A 225 -12.69 17.72 5.80
N ALA A 226 -13.48 16.63 5.75
CA ALA A 226 -14.81 16.63 5.15
C ALA A 226 -15.81 17.59 5.86
N ASN A 227 -15.64 17.83 7.16
CA ASN A 227 -16.44 18.75 7.97
C ASN A 227 -16.10 20.22 7.61
N GLU A 228 -14.82 20.50 7.37
CA GLU A 228 -14.30 21.82 7.01
C GLU A 228 -14.50 22.18 5.53
N SER A 229 -14.70 21.19 4.65
CA SER A 229 -14.81 21.28 3.17
C SER A 229 -15.63 22.44 2.57
N LYS A 230 -16.55 23.05 3.33
CA LYS A 230 -17.36 24.22 2.92
C LYS A 230 -17.12 25.49 3.75
N ARG A 231 -16.57 25.35 4.95
CA ARG A 231 -16.17 26.39 5.90
C ARG A 231 -15.39 25.69 7.02
N ALA A 232 -14.29 26.29 7.48
CA ALA A 232 -13.62 25.81 8.68
C ALA A 232 -14.59 25.74 9.88
N ASN A 233 -14.51 24.70 10.70
CA ASN A 233 -15.53 24.38 11.71
C ASN A 233 -15.18 24.90 13.14
N ASP A 234 -13.96 25.43 13.26
CA ASP A 234 -13.15 25.96 14.37
C ASP A 234 -13.78 26.93 15.40
N THR A 235 -15.10 27.06 15.43
CA THR A 235 -15.84 27.80 16.46
C THR A 235 -17.20 27.15 16.72
N VAL A 236 -17.75 27.30 17.94
CA VAL A 236 -19.13 26.89 18.30
C VAL A 236 -20.19 27.33 17.27
N LYS A 237 -20.04 28.52 16.65
CA LYS A 237 -20.98 29.04 15.62
C LYS A 237 -20.85 28.36 14.25
N ARG A 238 -19.79 27.60 14.04
CA ARG A 238 -19.51 26.82 12.83
C ARG A 238 -19.47 25.31 13.07
N ALA A 239 -19.74 24.87 14.29
CA ALA A 239 -19.78 23.47 14.67
C ALA A 239 -20.55 22.59 13.69
N THR A 240 -20.04 21.39 13.46
CA THR A 240 -20.61 20.35 12.60
C THR A 240 -21.75 19.67 13.33
N ARG A 241 -22.96 19.71 12.74
CA ARG A 241 -24.15 19.10 13.34
C ARG A 241 -24.23 17.62 13.02
N ILE A 242 -24.05 16.79 14.05
CA ILE A 242 -24.22 15.33 14.00
C ILE A 242 -25.70 15.03 13.66
N LYS A 243 -25.98 14.05 12.78
CA LYS A 243 -27.31 13.81 12.22
C LYS A 243 -27.86 12.43 12.54
N TYR A 244 -28.92 12.43 13.35
CA TYR A 244 -29.76 11.26 13.60
C TYR A 244 -30.33 10.57 12.34
N SER A 245 -30.68 11.34 11.29
CA SER A 245 -31.05 10.92 9.92
C SER A 245 -31.44 12.16 9.10
N ALA A 246 -31.34 12.09 7.76
CA ALA A 246 -31.93 13.05 6.82
C ALA A 246 -33.47 13.11 6.93
N THR A 247 -34.11 12.02 7.33
CA THR A 247 -35.52 11.99 7.78
C THR A 247 -35.56 11.95 9.30
N SER A 248 -35.84 13.08 9.94
CA SER A 248 -35.65 13.34 11.38
C SER A 248 -36.59 12.60 12.35
N SER A 249 -37.14 11.44 11.95
CA SER A 249 -38.02 10.58 12.75
C SER A 249 -37.64 9.11 12.53
N GLY A 250 -36.74 8.57 13.37
CA GLY A 250 -36.35 7.16 13.29
C GLY A 250 -35.20 6.73 14.20
N TYR A 251 -34.28 7.65 14.55
CA TYR A 251 -33.21 7.35 15.51
C TYR A 251 -33.76 7.23 16.93
N ASP A 252 -33.34 6.19 17.65
CA ASP A 252 -33.78 5.88 19.01
C ASP A 252 -32.65 5.67 20.02
N GLY A 253 -31.40 5.51 19.58
CA GLY A 253 -30.22 5.27 20.42
C GLY A 253 -29.74 3.81 20.51
N GLN A 254 -30.25 2.89 19.68
CA GLN A 254 -29.77 1.48 19.69
C GLN A 254 -28.38 1.29 19.06
N THR A 255 -27.96 2.17 18.15
CA THR A 255 -26.62 2.20 17.54
C THR A 255 -25.80 3.38 18.10
N PRO A 256 -24.47 3.38 18.01
CA PRO A 256 -23.68 4.60 18.19
C PRO A 256 -23.93 5.59 17.04
N LEU A 257 -23.53 6.86 17.24
CA LEU A 257 -23.31 7.83 16.17
C LEU A 257 -21.80 7.94 15.91
N LEU A 258 -21.44 8.21 14.65
CA LEU A 258 -20.05 8.22 14.17
C LEU A 258 -19.77 9.45 13.29
N SER A 259 -18.94 10.35 13.81
CA SER A 259 -18.39 11.50 13.07
C SER A 259 -16.86 11.40 13.06
N TYR A 260 -16.27 11.23 11.89
CA TYR A 260 -14.82 11.31 11.71
C TYR A 260 -14.39 12.77 11.57
N GLY A 261 -13.14 13.06 11.90
CA GLY A 261 -12.48 14.33 11.61
C GLY A 261 -10.96 14.21 11.73
N ASP A 262 -10.24 15.28 11.42
CA ASP A 262 -8.77 15.31 11.48
C ASP A 262 -8.29 16.64 12.08
N ILE A 263 -7.43 16.56 13.08
CA ILE A 263 -6.74 17.74 13.63
C ILE A 263 -5.60 18.07 12.65
N THR A 264 -5.93 18.88 11.64
CA THR A 264 -5.12 19.16 10.44
C THR A 264 -3.80 19.83 10.78
N THR A 265 -3.78 20.65 11.83
CA THR A 265 -2.61 21.41 12.34
C THR A 265 -2.63 21.47 13.87
N GLN A 266 -1.50 21.83 14.50
CA GLN A 266 -1.46 21.95 15.98
C GLN A 266 -2.39 23.05 16.52
N GLU A 267 -2.71 24.06 15.70
CA GLU A 267 -3.67 25.13 16.00
C GLU A 267 -5.13 24.76 15.72
N ASP A 268 -5.41 23.55 15.20
CA ASP A 268 -6.74 23.10 14.79
C ASP A 268 -7.61 22.62 15.98
N VAL A 269 -8.91 22.87 15.88
CA VAL A 269 -9.87 22.78 17.00
C VAL A 269 -11.28 22.48 16.48
N ASP A 270 -11.59 21.21 16.21
CA ASP A 270 -12.94 20.84 15.79
C ASP A 270 -14.03 21.21 16.79
N TYR A 271 -15.18 21.64 16.28
CA TYR A 271 -16.43 21.67 17.03
C TYR A 271 -17.51 20.80 16.36
N PHE A 272 -18.11 19.91 17.13
CA PHE A 272 -19.31 19.16 16.78
C PHE A 272 -20.47 19.57 17.68
N VAL A 273 -21.71 19.40 17.22
CA VAL A 273 -22.92 19.64 18.00
C VAL A 273 -23.93 18.52 17.83
N LEU A 274 -24.31 17.93 18.96
CA LEU A 274 -25.30 16.87 19.10
C LEU A 274 -26.62 17.45 19.62
N PRO A 275 -27.71 17.49 18.83
CA PRO A 275 -29.04 17.86 19.33
C PRO A 275 -29.52 16.84 20.36
N THR A 276 -30.23 17.23 21.43
CA THR A 276 -30.68 16.24 22.42
C THR A 276 -31.74 15.28 21.86
N LEU A 277 -31.68 14.00 22.28
CA LEU A 277 -32.57 12.96 21.76
C LEU A 277 -33.89 12.94 22.54
N SER A 278 -34.99 13.20 21.84
CA SER A 278 -36.33 13.23 22.43
C SER A 278 -36.65 11.95 23.21
N ASN A 279 -37.05 12.11 24.47
CA ASN A 279 -37.35 11.03 25.43
C ASN A 279 -36.13 10.15 25.82
N TYR A 280 -34.89 10.67 25.81
CA TYR A 280 -33.72 9.97 26.34
C TYR A 280 -33.10 10.72 27.54
N ASN A 281 -33.32 10.21 28.75
CA ASN A 281 -32.81 10.80 30.00
C ASN A 281 -31.72 9.90 30.65
N GLY A 282 -31.03 9.09 29.84
CA GLY A 282 -29.92 8.25 30.31
C GLY A 282 -28.57 8.98 30.26
N PRO A 283 -27.48 8.32 30.66
CA PRO A 283 -26.12 8.83 30.41
C PRO A 283 -25.82 8.86 28.91
N LEU A 284 -25.01 9.83 28.49
CA LEU A 284 -24.43 9.93 27.15
C LEU A 284 -22.91 9.80 27.30
N THR A 285 -22.28 8.91 26.53
CA THR A 285 -20.82 8.84 26.48
C THR A 285 -20.32 9.37 25.13
N PHE A 286 -19.46 10.36 25.20
CA PHE A 286 -18.67 10.84 24.07
C PHE A 286 -17.29 10.19 24.15
N SER A 287 -16.96 9.33 23.19
CA SER A 287 -15.65 8.71 23.10
C SER A 287 -14.92 9.20 21.85
N LEU A 288 -13.74 9.77 22.04
CA LEU A 288 -12.83 10.16 20.97
C LEU A 288 -11.87 9.00 20.74
N ARG A 289 -11.91 8.42 19.55
CA ARG A 289 -11.05 7.30 19.14
C ARG A 289 -9.92 7.84 18.28
N SER A 290 -8.67 7.55 18.63
CA SER A 290 -7.51 7.68 17.72
C SER A 290 -6.70 6.39 17.65
N GLU A 291 -6.83 5.46 18.60
CA GLU A 291 -6.29 4.10 18.47
C GLU A 291 -6.84 3.43 17.20
N GLY A 292 -5.97 2.76 16.44
CA GLY A 292 -6.27 2.25 15.10
C GLY A 292 -6.49 3.29 13.98
N LEU A 293 -6.49 4.61 14.26
CA LEU A 293 -6.74 5.65 13.24
C LEU A 293 -5.57 6.64 13.03
N SER A 294 -4.90 7.06 14.11
CA SER A 294 -3.72 7.93 14.04
C SER A 294 -2.92 7.89 15.33
N LEU A 295 -1.74 8.52 15.34
CA LEU A 295 -0.97 8.73 16.57
C LEU A 295 -1.46 9.98 17.35
N LEU A 296 -2.61 10.58 17.01
CA LEU A 296 -3.09 11.82 17.64
C LEU A 296 -3.23 11.66 19.16
N SER A 297 -2.45 12.49 19.87
CA SER A 297 -2.59 12.76 21.31
C SER A 297 -3.57 13.91 21.47
N ALA A 298 -4.85 13.58 21.61
CA ALA A 298 -5.95 14.54 21.62
C ALA A 298 -6.36 15.01 23.02
N LYS A 299 -7.29 15.97 23.02
CA LYS A 299 -8.11 16.42 24.16
C LYS A 299 -9.56 16.61 23.69
N ILE A 300 -10.51 16.12 24.50
CA ILE A 300 -11.96 16.29 24.29
C ILE A 300 -12.54 17.18 25.38
N THR A 301 -13.46 18.08 25.02
CA THR A 301 -14.21 18.94 25.94
C THR A 301 -15.69 18.94 25.56
N VAL A 302 -16.57 18.59 26.49
CA VAL A 302 -18.04 18.60 26.30
C VAL A 302 -18.62 19.82 27.00
N LEU A 303 -19.51 20.55 26.31
CA LEU A 303 -20.10 21.81 26.75
C LEU A 303 -21.63 21.80 26.63
N ASP A 304 -22.29 22.61 27.47
CA ASP A 304 -23.74 22.86 27.44
C ASP A 304 -24.15 23.81 26.30
N ASP A 305 -25.46 24.03 26.11
CA ASP A 305 -25.97 24.91 25.04
C ASP A 305 -25.64 26.41 25.24
N ARG A 306 -25.06 26.77 26.39
CA ARG A 306 -24.53 28.12 26.69
C ARG A 306 -23.01 28.22 26.49
N GLY A 307 -22.33 27.11 26.17
CA GLY A 307 -20.87 27.03 26.01
C GLY A 307 -20.09 26.94 27.33
N GLN A 308 -20.71 26.52 28.42
CA GLN A 308 -20.03 26.17 29.67
C GLN A 308 -19.50 24.74 29.60
N ILE A 309 -18.31 24.49 30.15
CA ILE A 309 -17.71 23.15 30.15
C ILE A 309 -18.43 22.25 31.17
N ILE A 310 -19.03 21.17 30.69
CA ILE A 310 -19.59 20.08 31.51
C ILE A 310 -18.46 19.15 31.96
N ALA A 311 -17.61 18.74 31.02
CA ALA A 311 -16.50 17.81 31.27
C ALA A 311 -15.37 17.97 30.24
N SER A 312 -14.17 17.50 30.58
CA SER A 312 -13.01 17.48 29.67
C SER A 312 -12.05 16.36 30.04
N ARG A 313 -11.38 15.77 29.04
CA ARG A 313 -10.31 14.77 29.20
C ARG A 313 -9.19 15.04 28.19
N THR A 314 -7.97 14.70 28.57
CA THR A 314 -6.74 14.84 27.77
C THR A 314 -6.01 13.50 27.75
N SER A 315 -5.28 13.18 26.68
CA SER A 315 -4.54 11.91 26.50
C SER A 315 -3.24 11.86 27.31
N GLY A 316 -2.71 13.02 27.72
CA GLY A 316 -1.50 13.14 28.54
C GLY A 316 -0.21 12.91 27.75
N GLY A 317 -0.16 13.40 26.50
CA GLY A 317 0.97 13.19 25.61
C GLY A 317 1.16 11.74 25.17
N ARG A 318 0.08 10.93 25.16
CA ARG A 318 0.07 9.54 24.68
C ARG A 318 -0.37 9.51 23.21
N PRO A 319 0.44 8.96 22.29
CA PRO A 319 0.01 8.77 20.91
C PRO A 319 -1.12 7.74 20.83
N GLY A 320 -2.06 7.93 19.89
CA GLY A 320 -3.22 7.04 19.70
C GLY A 320 -4.10 6.90 20.95
N GLY A 321 -4.14 7.94 21.79
CA GLY A 321 -4.68 7.85 23.15
C GLY A 321 -6.19 8.06 23.24
N ASP A 322 -6.97 7.00 23.07
CA ASP A 322 -8.44 6.99 23.20
C ASP A 322 -8.96 7.67 24.48
N LEU A 323 -9.99 8.51 24.32
CA LEU A 323 -10.62 9.29 25.39
C LEU A 323 -12.11 8.97 25.50
N SER A 324 -12.65 8.96 26.71
CA SER A 324 -14.09 8.76 26.93
C SER A 324 -14.65 9.64 28.05
N VAL A 325 -15.77 10.31 27.80
CA VAL A 325 -16.44 11.26 28.69
C VAL A 325 -17.93 10.95 28.76
N THR A 326 -18.35 10.33 29.86
CA THR A 326 -19.77 10.13 30.18
C THR A 326 -20.32 11.36 30.91
N ILE A 327 -21.45 11.88 30.42
CA ILE A 327 -22.28 12.89 31.09
C ILE A 327 -23.67 12.30 31.40
N HIS A 328 -24.40 12.95 32.29
CA HIS A 328 -25.85 12.74 32.41
C HIS A 328 -26.57 13.77 31.54
N HIS A 329 -27.68 13.39 30.89
CA HIS A 329 -28.54 14.37 30.23
C HIS A 329 -29.23 15.26 31.26
N ASP A 330 -29.29 16.56 30.98
CA ASP A 330 -30.10 17.56 31.67
C ASP A 330 -31.24 18.00 30.75
N ASP A 331 -32.49 17.93 31.22
CA ASP A 331 -33.70 18.28 30.44
C ASP A 331 -33.74 19.78 30.05
N ASP A 332 -32.94 20.64 30.70
CA ASP A 332 -32.80 22.07 30.37
C ASP A 332 -31.86 22.36 29.18
N ASP A 333 -31.11 21.36 28.66
CA ASP A 333 -30.18 21.51 27.52
C ASP A 333 -30.82 21.11 26.17
N SER A 334 -30.71 21.99 25.18
CA SER A 334 -31.24 21.75 23.83
C SER A 334 -30.26 21.04 22.88
N GLU A 335 -28.95 21.19 23.10
CA GLU A 335 -27.89 20.49 22.37
C GLU A 335 -26.59 20.45 23.18
N TYR A 336 -25.77 19.41 22.98
CA TYR A 336 -24.43 19.29 23.54
C TYR A 336 -23.39 19.63 22.49
N ILE A 337 -22.40 20.45 22.86
CA ILE A 337 -21.29 20.82 21.98
C ILE A 337 -20.06 20.02 22.41
N VAL A 338 -19.40 19.38 21.45
CA VAL A 338 -18.12 18.69 21.67
C VAL A 338 -17.03 19.48 20.96
N ARG A 339 -15.99 19.86 21.69
CA ARG A 339 -14.75 20.40 21.12
C ARG A 339 -13.66 19.34 21.17
N VAL A 340 -12.98 19.13 20.05
CA VAL A 340 -11.73 18.37 19.95
C VAL A 340 -10.60 19.37 19.72
N GLU A 341 -9.42 19.09 20.26
CA GLU A 341 -8.21 19.89 20.09
C GLU A 341 -6.99 19.00 20.38
N ALA A 342 -5.80 19.41 19.92
CA ALA A 342 -4.56 18.74 20.32
C ALA A 342 -4.33 18.77 21.85
N ASP A 343 -3.75 17.72 22.42
CA ASP A 343 -3.31 17.73 23.82
C ASP A 343 -2.18 18.77 24.00
N PRO A 344 -2.24 19.66 25.02
CA PRO A 344 -1.13 20.58 25.33
C PRO A 344 0.23 19.90 25.60
N GLN A 345 0.27 18.57 25.77
CA GLN A 345 1.47 17.74 25.94
C GLN A 345 1.75 16.82 24.74
N ALA A 346 1.01 16.94 23.63
CA ALA A 346 1.14 16.10 22.44
C ALA A 346 2.53 16.15 21.79
N GLY A 347 3.15 17.33 21.72
CA GLY A 347 4.40 17.52 20.99
C GLY A 347 4.19 17.26 19.49
N VAL A 348 4.95 16.33 18.91
CA VAL A 348 4.80 15.93 17.49
C VAL A 348 3.46 15.20 17.22
N PHE A 349 2.85 14.60 18.26
CA PHE A 349 1.59 13.86 18.17
C PHE A 349 0.34 14.76 18.18
N ALA A 350 0.49 16.03 17.77
CA ALA A 350 -0.56 17.06 17.85
C ALA A 350 -1.51 17.08 16.63
N VAL A 351 -1.25 16.26 15.62
CA VAL A 351 -1.93 16.24 14.31
C VAL A 351 -2.37 14.81 14.00
N GLY A 352 -3.55 14.66 13.37
CA GLY A 352 -4.02 13.38 12.85
C GLY A 352 -5.53 13.12 13.00
N SER A 353 -5.99 12.03 12.38
CA SER A 353 -7.40 11.65 12.31
C SER A 353 -7.95 11.08 13.62
N PHE A 354 -9.26 11.24 13.83
CA PHE A 354 -10.02 10.66 14.93
C PHE A 354 -11.44 10.28 14.51
N ALA A 355 -12.13 9.50 15.37
CA ALA A 355 -13.57 9.31 15.32
C ALA A 355 -14.23 9.74 16.63
N LEU A 356 -15.17 10.68 16.55
CA LEU A 356 -16.08 11.01 17.65
C LEU A 356 -17.26 10.02 17.63
N VAL A 357 -17.25 9.10 18.58
CA VAL A 357 -18.32 8.14 18.85
C VAL A 357 -19.23 8.71 19.93
N THR A 358 -20.54 8.68 19.71
CA THR A 358 -21.54 8.97 20.76
C THR A 358 -22.40 7.74 21.04
N THR A 359 -22.42 7.26 22.28
CA THR A 359 -23.27 6.14 22.74
C THR A 359 -24.35 6.60 23.71
N PHE A 360 -25.53 6.00 23.54
CA PHE A 360 -26.71 6.18 24.39
C PHE A 360 -26.79 5.00 25.35
N GLU A 361 -26.02 5.06 26.45
CA GLU A 361 -25.69 3.94 27.35
C GLU A 361 -26.86 3.02 27.77
N THR A 362 -28.07 3.56 27.92
CA THR A 362 -29.25 2.75 28.33
C THR A 362 -30.03 2.14 27.16
N ARG A 363 -29.55 2.30 25.93
CA ARG A 363 -30.17 1.79 24.69
C ARG A 363 -29.22 1.14 23.71
N ASN A 364 -27.93 1.51 23.70
CA ASN A 364 -26.94 0.96 22.76
C ASN A 364 -26.87 -0.58 22.86
N GLN A 365 -26.97 -1.25 21.72
CA GLN A 365 -26.91 -2.71 21.60
C GLN A 365 -25.64 -3.21 20.90
N VAL A 366 -24.85 -2.29 20.33
CA VAL A 366 -23.65 -2.60 19.55
C VAL A 366 -22.48 -2.91 20.48
N SER A 367 -21.82 -4.05 20.22
CA SER A 367 -20.60 -4.53 20.87
C SER A 367 -19.43 -3.57 20.69
N VAL A 368 -18.50 -3.55 21.65
CA VAL A 368 -17.24 -2.77 21.51
C VAL A 368 -16.38 -3.35 20.40
N GLU A 369 -16.46 -4.67 20.22
CA GLU A 369 -15.83 -5.46 19.17
C GLU A 369 -16.30 -4.98 17.78
N THR A 370 -17.61 -4.98 17.53
CA THR A 370 -18.24 -4.51 16.29
C THR A 370 -17.97 -3.03 16.03
N LEU A 371 -17.94 -2.19 17.08
CA LEU A 371 -17.54 -0.80 16.97
C LEU A 371 -16.06 -0.66 16.53
N ASN A 372 -15.16 -1.47 17.08
CA ASN A 372 -13.74 -1.46 16.70
C ASN A 372 -13.53 -1.98 15.27
N GLU A 373 -14.27 -2.99 14.82
CA GLU A 373 -14.25 -3.51 13.45
C GLU A 373 -14.69 -2.42 12.44
N VAL A 374 -15.83 -1.76 12.68
CA VAL A 374 -16.33 -0.66 11.84
C VAL A 374 -15.38 0.54 11.84
N LEU A 375 -14.71 0.83 12.96
CA LEU A 375 -13.71 1.89 13.04
C LEU A 375 -12.44 1.56 12.24
N ARG A 376 -11.89 0.34 12.37
CA ARG A 376 -10.68 -0.10 11.62
C ARG A 376 -10.89 -0.07 10.11
N LEU A 377 -12.11 -0.33 9.63
CA LEU A 377 -12.44 -0.33 8.21
C LEU A 377 -12.75 1.06 7.63
N ARG A 378 -12.62 2.13 8.43
CA ARG A 378 -12.70 3.56 8.03
C ARG A 378 -13.73 3.88 6.95
N TYR A 379 -14.99 3.52 7.19
CA TYR A 379 -16.15 3.90 6.36
C TYR A 379 -16.55 5.39 6.53
N ASP A 380 -15.58 6.31 6.51
CA ASP A 380 -15.82 7.75 6.65
C ASP A 380 -16.53 8.37 5.43
N PHE A 381 -16.26 7.82 4.25
CA PHE A 381 -16.88 8.13 2.96
C PHE A 381 -18.39 7.83 2.89
N LEU A 382 -18.91 6.88 3.70
CA LEU A 382 -20.35 6.62 3.80
C LEU A 382 -21.11 7.79 4.46
N ALA A 383 -22.39 7.94 4.13
CA ALA A 383 -23.28 8.80 4.89
C ALA A 383 -23.47 8.27 6.33
N GLU A 384 -23.80 9.16 7.27
CA GLU A 384 -24.06 8.79 8.67
C GLU A 384 -25.23 7.79 8.81
N GLU A 385 -26.14 7.74 7.84
CA GLU A 385 -27.24 6.75 7.77
C GLU A 385 -26.76 5.38 7.26
N GLU A 386 -25.91 5.34 6.24
CA GLU A 386 -25.34 4.11 5.68
C GLU A 386 -24.39 3.44 6.67
N ARG A 387 -23.58 4.24 7.39
CA ARG A 387 -22.76 3.77 8.52
C ARG A 387 -23.56 3.07 9.62
N ARG A 388 -24.86 3.35 9.77
CA ARG A 388 -25.70 2.64 10.77
C ARG A 388 -26.05 1.22 10.34
N VAL A 389 -26.04 0.91 9.04
CA VAL A 389 -26.28 -0.45 8.54
C VAL A 389 -25.11 -1.37 8.87
N LEU A 390 -23.88 -0.84 8.95
CA LEU A 390 -22.69 -1.57 9.43
C LEU A 390 -22.83 -2.12 10.87
N PHE A 391 -23.77 -1.58 11.64
CA PHE A 391 -24.06 -2.03 13.01
C PHE A 391 -25.29 -2.96 13.10
N ASP A 392 -26.00 -3.22 11.99
CA ASP A 392 -27.16 -4.11 11.94
C ASP A 392 -26.77 -5.49 11.41
N THR A 393 -26.58 -6.44 12.33
CA THR A 393 -25.92 -7.76 12.14
C THR A 393 -26.63 -8.76 11.20
N GLY A 394 -27.54 -8.31 10.33
CA GLY A 394 -28.44 -9.15 9.53
C GLY A 394 -28.03 -9.41 8.08
N ALA A 395 -27.23 -8.53 7.46
CA ALA A 395 -26.82 -8.66 6.05
C ALA A 395 -25.56 -7.82 5.75
N GLU A 396 -24.78 -8.24 4.76
CA GLU A 396 -23.79 -7.40 4.09
C GLU A 396 -24.54 -6.38 3.22
N PRO A 397 -24.46 -5.06 3.49
CA PRO A 397 -25.16 -4.06 2.69
C PRO A 397 -24.44 -3.79 1.36
N ALA A 398 -25.14 -4.05 0.25
CA ALA A 398 -24.79 -3.39 -1.01
C ALA A 398 -24.88 -1.86 -0.80
N PHE A 399 -23.77 -1.16 -0.97
CA PHE A 399 -23.70 0.29 -0.96
C PHE A 399 -23.39 0.77 -2.38
N PHE A 400 -23.72 2.03 -2.68
CA PHE A 400 -23.43 2.65 -3.98
C PHE A 400 -24.10 1.98 -5.20
N ASP A 401 -25.22 1.28 -4.99
CA ASP A 401 -26.18 0.95 -6.07
C ASP A 401 -26.56 2.24 -6.81
N ASP A 402 -26.00 2.42 -8.02
CA ASP A 402 -26.21 3.59 -8.85
C ASP A 402 -27.49 3.48 -9.70
N LEU A 403 -28.12 2.30 -9.73
CA LEU A 403 -29.26 1.90 -10.56
C LEU A 403 -28.99 1.84 -12.07
N HIS A 404 -27.80 1.37 -12.46
CA HIS A 404 -27.29 1.26 -13.82
C HIS A 404 -27.21 2.61 -14.56
N LEU A 405 -26.67 3.64 -13.91
CA LEU A 405 -26.57 4.98 -14.47
C LEU A 405 -25.27 5.19 -15.26
N ASP A 406 -24.15 4.57 -14.89
CA ASP A 406 -22.87 4.75 -15.61
C ASP A 406 -22.32 3.55 -16.42
N ASP A 407 -23.14 2.51 -16.69
CA ASP A 407 -22.94 1.34 -17.58
C ASP A 407 -22.41 1.61 -19.03
N THR A 408 -22.17 2.86 -19.42
CA THR A 408 -21.67 3.21 -20.75
C THR A 408 -20.61 4.31 -20.71
N LEU A 409 -19.67 4.23 -21.65
CA LEU A 409 -18.69 5.30 -21.94
C LEU A 409 -19.34 6.68 -22.21
N ALA A 410 -20.63 6.72 -22.56
CA ALA A 410 -21.39 7.97 -22.78
C ALA A 410 -22.06 8.53 -21.50
N THR A 411 -22.23 7.71 -20.46
CA THR A 411 -22.78 8.11 -19.14
C THR A 411 -21.72 8.16 -18.04
N ALA A 412 -20.55 7.57 -18.28
CA ALA A 412 -19.39 7.46 -17.40
C ALA A 412 -19.18 8.59 -16.38
N THR A 413 -19.09 8.22 -15.10
CA THR A 413 -18.86 9.14 -13.98
C THR A 413 -17.52 9.86 -14.13
N SER A 414 -17.56 11.20 -14.18
CA SER A 414 -16.38 12.04 -14.32
C SER A 414 -15.68 12.23 -12.97
N LEU A 415 -14.58 11.50 -12.77
CA LEU A 415 -13.79 11.58 -11.55
C LEU A 415 -13.08 12.93 -11.45
N LYS A 416 -12.89 13.36 -10.19
CA LYS A 416 -12.19 14.60 -9.86
C LYS A 416 -10.81 14.25 -9.34
N SER A 417 -9.82 15.07 -9.71
CA SER A 417 -8.50 14.99 -9.09
C SER A 417 -8.62 15.17 -7.58
N LEU A 418 -7.91 14.35 -6.81
CA LEU A 418 -7.86 14.49 -5.36
C LEU A 418 -7.24 15.85 -4.96
N PRO A 419 -7.77 16.55 -3.95
CA PRO A 419 -7.44 17.95 -3.68
C PRO A 419 -6.08 18.15 -2.97
N HIS A 420 -5.56 17.12 -2.31
CA HIS A 420 -4.24 17.12 -1.68
C HIS A 420 -3.09 16.85 -2.68
N PHE A 421 -3.38 16.39 -3.90
CA PHE A 421 -2.42 16.17 -4.99
C PHE A 421 -2.47 17.30 -6.03
N ALA A 422 -1.48 17.35 -6.91
CA ALA A 422 -1.51 18.25 -8.07
C ALA A 422 -2.58 17.81 -9.10
N GLU A 423 -3.15 18.78 -9.82
CA GLU A 423 -4.29 18.55 -10.73
C GLU A 423 -4.01 17.43 -11.76
N PHE A 424 -4.93 16.45 -11.80
CA PHE A 424 -4.91 15.28 -12.68
C PHE A 424 -3.79 14.26 -12.38
N ARG A 425 -3.19 14.26 -11.18
CA ARG A 425 -2.22 13.23 -10.77
C ARG A 425 -2.84 11.98 -10.18
N GLU A 426 -3.86 12.15 -9.33
CA GLU A 426 -4.46 11.08 -8.55
C GLU A 426 -5.98 11.27 -8.50
N TYR A 427 -6.71 10.16 -8.54
CA TYR A 427 -8.16 10.06 -8.49
C TYR A 427 -8.57 8.92 -7.59
N GLU A 428 -9.64 9.09 -6.81
CA GLU A 428 -10.26 7.99 -6.07
C GLU A 428 -11.80 8.07 -6.18
N THR A 429 -12.46 6.91 -6.12
CA THR A 429 -13.87 6.76 -5.77
C THR A 429 -14.11 5.43 -5.05
N THR A 430 -15.23 5.31 -4.34
CA THR A 430 -15.78 4.02 -3.87
C THR A 430 -17.16 3.83 -4.49
N ALA A 431 -17.43 2.63 -4.99
CA ALA A 431 -18.67 2.24 -5.66
C ALA A 431 -18.96 0.74 -5.40
N GLY A 432 -19.88 0.12 -6.15
CA GLY A 432 -20.16 -1.30 -5.99
C GLY A 432 -20.96 -1.93 -7.13
N ILE A 433 -20.48 -3.08 -7.61
CA ILE A 433 -21.17 -3.91 -8.61
C ILE A 433 -22.35 -4.59 -7.91
N SER A 434 -23.57 -4.13 -8.22
CA SER A 434 -24.81 -4.54 -7.56
C SER A 434 -25.38 -5.87 -8.10
N ASP A 435 -25.25 -6.14 -9.40
CA ASP A 435 -25.67 -7.40 -10.03
C ASP A 435 -24.75 -7.88 -11.17
N LEU A 436 -25.12 -8.97 -11.85
CA LEU A 436 -24.31 -9.62 -12.90
C LEU A 436 -24.31 -8.89 -14.26
N THR A 437 -25.14 -7.87 -14.42
CA THR A 437 -25.21 -7.00 -15.60
C THR A 437 -24.61 -5.62 -15.37
N ASP A 438 -24.32 -5.28 -14.11
CA ASP A 438 -23.74 -4.03 -13.66
C ASP A 438 -22.26 -3.87 -14.07
N THR A 439 -21.84 -2.66 -14.44
CA THR A 439 -20.50 -2.38 -15.00
C THR A 439 -20.16 -0.88 -15.04
N ASP A 440 -19.61 -0.34 -13.97
CA ASP A 440 -19.26 1.08 -13.87
C ASP A 440 -18.30 1.56 -14.97
N PHE A 441 -18.51 2.77 -15.51
CA PHE A 441 -17.51 3.49 -16.31
C PHE A 441 -17.11 4.81 -15.64
N TYR A 442 -15.80 5.03 -15.53
CA TYR A 442 -15.22 6.26 -15.03
C TYR A 442 -14.44 7.01 -16.10
N SER A 443 -14.55 8.34 -16.16
CA SER A 443 -13.67 9.17 -16.99
C SER A 443 -12.62 9.88 -16.14
N VAL A 444 -11.35 9.62 -16.47
CA VAL A 444 -10.16 10.27 -15.90
C VAL A 444 -9.43 11.06 -16.97
N LYS A 445 -8.54 11.96 -16.56
CA LYS A 445 -7.76 12.78 -17.47
C LYS A 445 -6.28 12.65 -17.12
N ALA A 446 -5.45 12.39 -18.12
CA ALA A 446 -4.01 12.39 -17.95
C ALA A 446 -3.49 13.81 -17.64
N PRO A 447 -2.46 13.95 -16.79
CA PRO A 447 -1.91 15.25 -16.40
C PRO A 447 -1.16 15.94 -17.54
N ASP A 448 -0.65 17.14 -17.26
CA ASP A 448 0.31 17.81 -18.14
C ASP A 448 1.72 17.24 -17.92
N PHE A 449 2.28 16.67 -18.99
CA PHE A 449 3.67 16.22 -19.06
C PHE A 449 4.25 16.41 -20.46
N SER A 450 5.58 16.35 -20.57
CA SER A 450 6.33 16.49 -21.83
C SER A 450 6.45 15.17 -22.59
N ASP A 451 6.68 15.23 -23.91
CA ASP A 451 6.78 14.05 -24.79
C ASP A 451 7.93 13.07 -24.43
N ASN A 452 8.85 13.46 -23.53
CA ASN A 452 9.94 12.62 -23.02
C ASN A 452 9.65 12.00 -21.62
N ASP A 453 8.50 12.30 -21.01
CA ASP A 453 8.09 11.75 -19.70
C ASP A 453 7.31 10.45 -19.95
N SER A 454 7.98 9.30 -19.82
CA SER A 454 7.44 7.95 -20.04
C SER A 454 6.56 7.50 -18.87
N ARG A 455 5.55 8.32 -18.57
CA ARG A 455 4.60 8.14 -17.49
C ARG A 455 3.61 7.02 -17.84
N VAL A 456 3.19 6.26 -16.83
CA VAL A 456 2.10 5.29 -16.93
C VAL A 456 0.86 5.80 -16.20
N MET A 457 -0.28 5.17 -16.49
CA MET A 457 -1.48 5.25 -15.68
C MET A 457 -1.64 3.92 -14.94
N THR A 458 -1.43 3.91 -13.62
CA THR A 458 -1.81 2.77 -12.79
C THR A 458 -3.27 2.91 -12.38
N ILE A 459 -4.03 1.83 -12.50
CA ILE A 459 -5.41 1.72 -12.00
C ILE A 459 -5.41 0.58 -10.99
N SER A 460 -5.90 0.84 -9.78
CA SER A 460 -6.08 -0.20 -8.75
C SER A 460 -7.54 -0.26 -8.34
N VAL A 461 -8.09 -1.48 -8.31
CA VAL A 461 -9.43 -1.79 -7.83
C VAL A 461 -9.28 -2.72 -6.64
N GLN A 462 -9.52 -2.20 -5.44
CA GLN A 462 -9.51 -2.96 -4.19
C GLN A 462 -10.97 -3.25 -3.80
N ALA A 463 -11.39 -4.50 -3.91
CA ALA A 463 -12.68 -4.92 -3.39
C ALA A 463 -12.68 -4.83 -1.86
N THR A 464 -13.68 -4.16 -1.30
CA THR A 464 -13.85 -4.06 0.14
C THR A 464 -14.29 -5.42 0.70
N ARG A 465 -14.19 -5.59 2.04
CA ARG A 465 -14.70 -6.80 2.71
C ARG A 465 -16.20 -7.07 2.45
N ILE A 466 -16.96 -6.05 2.05
CA ILE A 466 -18.40 -6.15 1.77
C ILE A 466 -18.60 -6.67 0.34
N GLY A 467 -18.97 -7.95 0.23
CA GLY A 467 -19.21 -8.65 -1.04
C GLY A 467 -17.96 -9.32 -1.64
N GLY A 468 -16.77 -8.72 -1.53
CA GLY A 468 -15.51 -9.33 -1.98
C GLY A 468 -15.42 -9.55 -3.49
N LEU A 469 -15.88 -8.56 -4.27
CA LEU A 469 -15.88 -8.55 -5.74
C LEU A 469 -14.56 -9.04 -6.36
N LEU A 470 -14.65 -9.96 -7.32
CA LEU A 470 -13.54 -10.29 -8.23
C LEU A 470 -13.67 -9.44 -9.51
N SER A 471 -13.05 -8.26 -9.51
CA SER A 471 -13.14 -7.30 -10.60
C SER A 471 -12.42 -7.74 -11.89
N ASP A 472 -12.91 -7.23 -13.02
CA ASP A 472 -12.21 -7.05 -14.29
C ASP A 472 -12.06 -5.55 -14.57
N VAL A 473 -10.98 -5.15 -15.25
CA VAL A 473 -10.71 -3.76 -15.64
C VAL A 473 -10.38 -3.69 -17.12
N THR A 474 -11.07 -2.83 -17.87
CA THR A 474 -10.71 -2.50 -19.26
C THR A 474 -10.61 -0.99 -19.44
N VAL A 475 -9.56 -0.54 -20.14
CA VAL A 475 -9.32 0.89 -20.39
C VAL A 475 -9.63 1.24 -21.85
N TYR A 476 -10.24 2.40 -22.09
CA TYR A 476 -10.55 2.93 -23.42
C TYR A 476 -9.99 4.34 -23.59
N ASP A 477 -9.63 4.69 -24.82
CA ASP A 477 -9.25 6.05 -25.20
C ASP A 477 -10.48 6.96 -25.37
N ALA A 478 -10.24 8.25 -25.63
CA ALA A 478 -11.29 9.23 -25.93
C ALA A 478 -12.10 8.95 -27.23
N SER A 479 -11.76 7.91 -28.00
CA SER A 479 -12.47 7.43 -29.19
C SER A 479 -13.35 6.20 -28.90
N GLY A 480 -13.29 5.64 -27.68
CA GLY A 480 -13.93 4.38 -27.31
C GLY A 480 -13.20 3.13 -27.80
N ILE A 481 -11.92 3.25 -28.16
CA ILE A 481 -11.06 2.12 -28.56
C ILE A 481 -10.34 1.61 -27.30
N ALA A 482 -10.37 0.29 -27.06
CA ALA A 482 -9.65 -0.31 -25.94
C ALA A 482 -8.14 -0.08 -26.07
N VAL A 483 -7.50 0.28 -24.95
CA VAL A 483 -6.05 0.46 -24.81
C VAL A 483 -5.48 -0.76 -24.10
N ASP A 484 -4.28 -1.17 -24.47
CA ASP A 484 -3.58 -2.28 -23.82
C ASP A 484 -3.29 -1.96 -22.34
N ALA A 485 -3.54 -2.93 -21.45
CA ALA A 485 -3.45 -2.76 -20.00
C ALA A 485 -2.85 -4.01 -19.37
N ARG A 486 -1.64 -3.87 -18.81
CA ARG A 486 -0.89 -4.98 -18.20
C ARG A 486 -1.34 -5.19 -16.75
N VAL A 487 -1.76 -6.40 -16.41
CA VAL A 487 -2.10 -6.79 -15.02
C VAL A 487 -0.82 -6.89 -14.17
N ILE A 488 -0.68 -6.00 -13.18
CA ILE A 488 0.46 -5.89 -12.26
C ILE A 488 0.25 -6.71 -10.98
N THR A 489 -0.95 -6.70 -10.42
CA THR A 489 -1.36 -7.52 -9.27
C THR A 489 -2.81 -7.97 -9.49
N HIS A 490 -3.12 -9.23 -9.17
CA HIS A 490 -4.49 -9.78 -9.20
C HIS A 490 -4.61 -10.93 -8.18
N ASN A 491 -4.61 -10.56 -6.90
CA ASN A 491 -4.67 -11.44 -5.73
C ASN A 491 -5.35 -10.72 -4.54
N ALA A 492 -5.75 -11.46 -3.49
CA ALA A 492 -6.15 -10.93 -2.18
C ALA A 492 -7.20 -9.79 -2.17
N GLY A 493 -8.07 -9.74 -3.18
CA GLY A 493 -9.09 -8.70 -3.34
C GLY A 493 -8.68 -7.47 -4.17
N THR A 494 -7.43 -7.41 -4.62
CA THR A 494 -6.89 -6.28 -5.38
C THR A 494 -6.56 -6.67 -6.82
N LEU A 495 -7.07 -5.90 -7.79
CA LEU A 495 -6.67 -5.92 -9.19
C LEU A 495 -5.99 -4.58 -9.53
N THR A 496 -4.69 -4.60 -9.81
CA THR A 496 -3.91 -3.46 -10.25
C THR A 496 -3.45 -3.68 -11.69
N VAL A 497 -3.71 -2.71 -12.58
CA VAL A 497 -3.27 -2.72 -13.98
C VAL A 497 -2.51 -1.44 -14.32
N GLN A 498 -1.59 -1.52 -15.28
CA GLN A 498 -0.88 -0.35 -15.82
C GLN A 498 -1.10 -0.20 -17.32
N VAL A 499 -1.29 1.05 -17.74
CA VAL A 499 -1.36 1.48 -19.15
C VAL A 499 -0.18 2.40 -19.45
N SER A 500 0.72 1.96 -20.32
CA SER A 500 1.84 2.76 -20.82
C SER A 500 1.52 3.43 -22.17
N GLY A 501 2.38 4.34 -22.63
CA GLY A 501 2.14 5.12 -23.84
C GLY A 501 0.99 6.15 -23.73
N ILE A 502 0.57 6.49 -22.51
CA ILE A 502 -0.47 7.49 -22.26
C ILE A 502 -0.08 8.88 -22.78
N GLN A 503 -1.08 9.65 -23.23
CA GLN A 503 -0.86 10.95 -23.87
C GLN A 503 -1.24 12.11 -22.94
N SER A 504 -0.31 13.04 -22.77
CA SER A 504 -0.46 14.29 -22.02
C SER A 504 -1.80 15.00 -22.30
N LYS A 505 -2.50 15.39 -21.23
CA LYS A 505 -3.82 16.05 -21.23
C LYS A 505 -5.02 15.29 -21.84
N LYS A 506 -4.90 14.02 -22.25
CA LYS A 506 -6.03 13.25 -22.82
C LYS A 506 -7.00 12.74 -21.75
N THR A 507 -8.23 12.45 -22.17
CA THR A 507 -9.21 11.70 -21.36
C THR A 507 -9.11 10.21 -21.68
N TYR A 508 -9.18 9.38 -20.65
CA TYR A 508 -9.29 7.93 -20.72
C TYR A 508 -10.53 7.49 -19.94
N PHE A 509 -11.10 6.35 -20.33
CA PHE A 509 -12.24 5.75 -19.63
C PHE A 509 -11.81 4.41 -19.04
N VAL A 510 -12.14 4.18 -17.77
CA VAL A 510 -11.92 2.92 -17.05
C VAL A 510 -13.28 2.26 -16.88
N ARG A 511 -13.46 1.06 -17.45
CA ARG A 511 -14.60 0.19 -17.13
C ARG A 511 -14.20 -0.76 -16.01
N ILE A 512 -15.04 -0.86 -14.99
CA ILE A 512 -15.00 -1.90 -13.97
C ILE A 512 -16.20 -2.81 -14.18
N SER A 513 -16.03 -4.09 -13.93
CA SER A 513 -17.10 -5.09 -14.02
C SER A 513 -16.73 -6.33 -13.23
N SER A 514 -17.65 -7.28 -13.09
CA SER A 514 -17.33 -8.59 -12.55
C SER A 514 -16.52 -9.44 -13.54
N SER A 515 -15.45 -10.08 -13.05
CA SER A 515 -14.79 -11.19 -13.77
C SER A 515 -15.57 -12.50 -13.69
N GLN A 516 -16.61 -12.57 -12.85
CA GLN A 516 -17.38 -13.78 -12.58
C GLN A 516 -18.79 -13.68 -13.16
N SER A 517 -19.28 -14.77 -13.74
CA SER A 517 -20.66 -14.86 -14.29
C SER A 517 -21.69 -15.41 -13.28
N ALA A 518 -21.24 -15.83 -12.10
CA ALA A 518 -22.05 -16.26 -10.95
C ALA A 518 -21.14 -16.42 -9.71
N GLY A 519 -21.74 -16.64 -8.54
CA GLY A 519 -21.03 -16.93 -7.28
C GLY A 519 -20.97 -15.73 -6.32
N ARG A 520 -20.52 -15.96 -5.08
CA ARG A 520 -20.61 -14.93 -4.02
C ARG A 520 -19.77 -13.67 -4.27
N PHE A 521 -18.75 -13.79 -5.11
CA PHE A 521 -17.80 -12.73 -5.46
C PHE A 521 -18.08 -12.06 -6.81
N ALA A 522 -19.25 -12.32 -7.39
CA ALA A 522 -19.63 -11.72 -8.65
C ALA A 522 -20.20 -10.28 -8.49
N THR A 523 -20.45 -9.85 -7.26
CA THR A 523 -21.01 -8.56 -6.85
C THR A 523 -20.27 -8.07 -5.60
N GLY A 524 -20.22 -6.76 -5.35
CA GLY A 524 -19.64 -6.21 -4.12
C GLY A 524 -19.10 -4.79 -4.25
N ASN A 525 -18.87 -4.17 -3.10
CA ASN A 525 -18.40 -2.78 -3.01
C ASN A 525 -16.87 -2.73 -3.15
N TYR A 526 -16.34 -1.76 -3.87
CA TYR A 526 -14.90 -1.63 -4.16
C TYR A 526 -14.44 -0.17 -4.15
N ARG A 527 -13.15 0.05 -3.89
CA ARG A 527 -12.46 1.33 -4.07
C ARG A 527 -11.65 1.29 -5.38
N LEU A 528 -11.79 2.33 -6.20
CA LEU A 528 -11.00 2.56 -7.40
C LEU A 528 -10.05 3.74 -7.14
N SER A 529 -8.76 3.52 -7.31
CA SER A 529 -7.72 4.55 -7.30
C SER A 529 -7.00 4.58 -8.66
N VAL A 530 -6.76 5.76 -9.23
CA VAL A 530 -6.06 5.94 -10.51
C VAL A 530 -4.91 6.94 -10.39
N SER A 531 -3.69 6.43 -10.52
CA SER A 531 -2.44 7.17 -10.36
C SER A 531 -1.73 7.43 -11.68
N PHE A 532 -1.12 8.61 -11.77
CA PHE A 532 -0.19 9.01 -12.81
C PHE A 532 1.21 9.34 -12.25
N ASN A 533 1.55 8.88 -11.04
CA ASN A 533 2.83 9.20 -10.39
C ASN A 533 3.84 8.04 -10.41
N GLN A 534 3.38 6.79 -10.42
CA GLN A 534 4.21 5.58 -10.36
C GLN A 534 5.03 5.30 -11.64
N PRO A 535 6.15 4.56 -11.54
CA PRO A 535 6.92 4.08 -12.70
C PRO A 535 6.24 2.90 -13.43
N GLU A 536 6.70 2.59 -14.65
CA GLU A 536 6.29 1.38 -15.38
C GLU A 536 6.90 0.13 -14.72
N VAL A 537 6.05 -0.80 -14.28
CA VAL A 537 6.48 -2.06 -13.65
C VAL A 537 6.92 -3.04 -14.73
N VAL A 538 8.23 -3.24 -14.83
CA VAL A 538 8.83 -4.26 -15.69
C VAL A 538 8.67 -5.64 -15.04
N ARG A 539 8.26 -6.61 -15.86
CA ARG A 539 8.38 -8.04 -15.54
C ARG A 539 9.16 -8.75 -16.64
N ASN A 540 9.90 -9.77 -16.23
CA ASN A 540 10.65 -10.64 -17.12
C ASN A 540 9.82 -11.91 -17.37
N GLN A 541 9.67 -12.29 -18.64
CA GLN A 541 9.10 -13.58 -19.01
C GLN A 541 10.09 -14.68 -18.63
N LEU A 542 9.67 -15.60 -17.76
CA LEU A 542 10.51 -16.71 -17.28
C LEU A 542 10.40 -17.91 -18.22
N SER A 543 9.17 -18.34 -18.50
CA SER A 543 8.89 -19.53 -19.32
C SER A 543 7.49 -19.44 -19.95
N THR A 544 7.25 -20.24 -21.00
CA THR A 544 5.97 -20.32 -21.73
C THR A 544 5.71 -21.73 -22.22
N GLY A 545 4.45 -22.09 -22.45
CA GLY A 545 4.10 -23.40 -23.01
C GLY A 545 2.64 -23.53 -23.44
N GLU A 546 2.27 -24.76 -23.79
CA GLU A 546 0.94 -25.14 -24.26
C GLU A 546 0.44 -26.36 -23.47
N LEU A 547 -0.62 -26.20 -22.68
CA LEU A 547 -1.30 -27.30 -21.99
C LEU A 547 -2.41 -27.87 -22.87
N SER A 548 -2.60 -29.20 -22.79
CA SER A 548 -3.60 -29.92 -23.58
C SER A 548 -4.12 -31.17 -22.88
N ALA A 549 -5.10 -31.85 -23.47
CA ALA A 549 -5.56 -33.17 -23.02
C ALA A 549 -4.52 -34.31 -23.18
N VAL A 550 -3.35 -34.04 -23.78
CA VAL A 550 -2.21 -34.97 -23.80
C VAL A 550 -1.19 -34.56 -22.74
N ASP A 551 -0.77 -33.29 -22.78
CA ASP A 551 0.24 -32.71 -21.91
C ASP A 551 -0.41 -31.70 -20.96
N GLY A 552 -1.07 -32.21 -19.92
CA GLY A 552 -1.82 -31.41 -18.94
C GLY A 552 -1.00 -30.82 -17.79
N ILE A 553 0.32 -31.09 -17.77
CA ILE A 553 1.28 -30.62 -16.76
C ILE A 553 2.59 -30.30 -17.47
N GLN A 554 3.17 -29.13 -17.18
CA GLN A 554 4.50 -28.67 -17.61
C GLN A 554 5.23 -28.01 -16.43
N GLY A 555 6.49 -27.62 -16.60
CA GLY A 555 7.27 -26.95 -15.56
C GLY A 555 8.67 -26.55 -15.99
N PHE A 556 9.35 -25.79 -15.13
CA PHE A 556 10.71 -25.30 -15.33
C PHE A 556 11.44 -25.14 -13.99
N ALA A 557 12.77 -25.02 -14.02
CA ALA A 557 13.57 -24.67 -12.86
C ALA A 557 13.92 -23.18 -12.85
N LEU A 558 13.97 -22.60 -11.64
CA LEU A 558 14.26 -21.21 -11.36
C LEU A 558 15.43 -21.16 -10.37
N ASP A 559 16.60 -20.72 -10.83
CA ASP A 559 17.79 -20.59 -10.00
C ASP A 559 17.92 -19.15 -9.51
N ILE A 560 17.88 -18.98 -8.19
CA ILE A 560 17.94 -17.67 -7.51
C ILE A 560 19.38 -17.42 -7.06
N ASN A 561 20.05 -16.43 -7.65
CA ASN A 561 21.45 -16.11 -7.38
C ASN A 561 21.64 -15.13 -6.21
N GLN A 562 20.59 -14.39 -5.83
CA GLN A 562 20.57 -13.46 -4.69
C GLN A 562 19.28 -13.64 -3.87
N THR A 563 19.36 -13.56 -2.54
CA THR A 563 18.17 -13.53 -1.67
C THR A 563 17.38 -12.24 -1.92
N GLN A 564 16.13 -12.36 -2.36
CA GLN A 564 15.32 -11.24 -2.84
C GLN A 564 13.82 -11.50 -2.73
N LEU A 565 13.03 -10.42 -2.64
CA LEU A 565 11.58 -10.49 -2.75
C LEU A 565 11.19 -10.70 -4.23
N PHE A 566 10.32 -11.67 -4.49
CA PHE A 566 9.96 -12.11 -5.83
C PHE A 566 8.46 -12.39 -5.95
N GLN A 567 7.81 -11.84 -6.98
CA GLN A 567 6.41 -12.16 -7.30
C GLN A 567 6.34 -12.88 -8.65
N LEU A 568 5.49 -13.90 -8.74
CA LEU A 568 5.17 -14.64 -9.95
C LEU A 568 3.79 -14.23 -10.50
N ALA A 569 3.68 -14.14 -11.82
CA ALA A 569 2.41 -13.96 -12.52
C ALA A 569 2.17 -15.10 -13.52
N LEU A 570 0.98 -15.70 -13.47
CA LEU A 570 0.51 -16.70 -14.41
C LEU A 570 -0.50 -16.05 -15.36
N THR A 571 -0.12 -15.91 -16.63
CA THR A 571 -1.02 -15.53 -17.72
C THR A 571 -1.41 -16.78 -18.50
N SER A 572 -2.69 -16.90 -18.84
CA SER A 572 -3.22 -18.02 -19.62
C SER A 572 -4.19 -17.54 -20.69
N THR A 573 -4.23 -18.20 -21.85
CA THR A 573 -5.25 -17.95 -22.89
C THR A 573 -5.78 -19.28 -23.42
N ILE A 574 -7.09 -19.35 -23.67
CA ILE A 574 -7.81 -20.60 -23.99
C ILE A 574 -8.36 -20.59 -25.41
N VAL A 575 -8.16 -21.69 -26.16
CA VAL A 575 -8.80 -21.91 -27.45
C VAL A 575 -10.06 -22.78 -27.27
N GLY A 576 -11.09 -22.19 -26.66
CA GLY A 576 -12.35 -22.86 -26.35
C GLY A 576 -13.29 -22.02 -25.49
N THR A 577 -14.41 -22.62 -25.07
CA THR A 577 -15.40 -22.03 -24.16
C THR A 577 -15.64 -22.89 -22.91
N GLU A 578 -14.86 -23.97 -22.73
CA GLU A 578 -15.02 -24.88 -21.60
C GLU A 578 -14.28 -24.34 -20.36
N PRO A 579 -14.93 -24.31 -19.19
CA PRO A 579 -14.32 -23.80 -17.97
C PRO A 579 -13.25 -24.75 -17.45
N VAL A 580 -12.00 -24.31 -17.54
CA VAL A 580 -10.80 -25.01 -17.04
C VAL A 580 -9.98 -24.01 -16.24
N ALA A 581 -9.46 -24.42 -15.09
CA ALA A 581 -8.53 -23.62 -14.30
C ALA A 581 -7.08 -23.96 -14.66
N VAL A 582 -6.17 -23.00 -14.50
CA VAL A 582 -4.72 -23.21 -14.61
C VAL A 582 -4.10 -22.94 -13.24
N GLN A 583 -3.32 -23.90 -12.74
CA GLN A 583 -2.60 -23.82 -11.49
C GLN A 583 -1.09 -23.71 -11.76
N LEU A 584 -0.45 -22.66 -11.24
CA LEU A 584 0.98 -22.63 -10.99
C LEU A 584 1.27 -23.09 -9.56
N SER A 585 2.40 -23.75 -9.34
CA SER A 585 2.88 -24.12 -8.01
C SER A 585 4.39 -24.10 -7.96
N ILE A 586 4.97 -23.36 -7.01
CA ILE A 586 6.41 -23.26 -6.78
C ILE A 586 6.82 -24.06 -5.54
N TYR A 587 7.88 -24.86 -5.70
CA TYR A 587 8.46 -25.74 -4.70
C TYR A 587 9.93 -25.38 -4.48
N ASN A 588 10.45 -25.54 -3.25
CA ASN A 588 11.88 -25.44 -3.01
C ASN A 588 12.63 -26.74 -3.39
N ALA A 589 13.96 -26.70 -3.37
CA ALA A 589 14.86 -27.85 -3.60
C ALA A 589 14.66 -29.08 -2.67
N ARG A 590 13.70 -29.06 -1.74
CA ARG A 590 13.31 -30.21 -0.90
C ARG A 590 11.90 -30.75 -1.23
N GLY A 591 11.31 -30.30 -2.34
CA GLY A 591 9.96 -30.68 -2.76
C GLY A 591 8.83 -30.09 -1.91
N ALA A 592 9.12 -29.16 -1.00
CA ALA A 592 8.08 -28.50 -0.20
C ALA A 592 7.43 -27.36 -1.01
N LEU A 593 6.11 -27.42 -1.14
CA LEU A 593 5.30 -26.36 -1.75
C LEU A 593 5.44 -25.06 -0.96
N MET A 594 5.82 -23.99 -1.66
CA MET A 594 5.91 -22.64 -1.08
C MET A 594 4.67 -21.81 -1.39
N GLN A 595 4.17 -21.89 -2.62
CA GLN A 595 3.00 -21.12 -3.06
C GLN A 595 2.30 -21.80 -4.23
N ARG A 596 0.98 -21.54 -4.33
CA ARG A 596 0.12 -21.92 -5.44
C ARG A 596 -0.57 -20.68 -5.98
N VAL A 597 -0.68 -20.54 -7.30
CA VAL A 597 -1.46 -19.49 -7.99
C VAL A 597 -2.49 -20.20 -8.87
N VAL A 598 -3.75 -19.79 -8.82
CA VAL A 598 -4.82 -20.42 -9.62
C VAL A 598 -5.65 -19.35 -10.30
N GLY A 599 -5.94 -19.52 -11.58
CA GLY A 599 -6.85 -18.68 -12.36
C GLY A 599 -7.74 -19.49 -13.29
N LEU A 600 -8.77 -18.86 -13.87
CA LEU A 600 -9.48 -19.45 -14.99
C LEU A 600 -8.65 -19.29 -16.26
N ALA A 601 -8.73 -20.25 -17.18
CA ALA A 601 -7.99 -20.19 -18.44
C ALA A 601 -8.51 -19.02 -19.30
N GLY A 602 -7.66 -18.01 -19.51
CA GLY A 602 -8.04 -16.69 -20.03
C GLY A 602 -7.64 -15.54 -19.09
N ASP A 603 -7.44 -15.83 -17.80
CA ASP A 603 -7.00 -14.84 -16.80
C ASP A 603 -5.48 -14.59 -16.86
N THR A 604 -5.08 -13.42 -16.34
CA THR A 604 -3.81 -13.27 -15.63
C THR A 604 -4.07 -13.20 -14.11
N ARG A 605 -3.31 -13.98 -13.34
CA ARG A 605 -3.34 -14.00 -11.85
C ARG A 605 -1.93 -13.87 -11.29
N THR A 606 -1.78 -13.28 -10.11
CA THR A 606 -0.49 -13.16 -9.43
C THR A 606 -0.42 -14.02 -8.18
N GLY A 607 0.75 -14.57 -7.90
CA GLY A 607 1.09 -15.02 -6.56
C GLY A 607 1.27 -13.83 -5.61
N GLN A 608 1.39 -14.11 -4.32
CA GLN A 608 1.95 -13.13 -3.38
C GLN A 608 3.45 -13.00 -3.63
N THR A 609 4.07 -11.97 -3.08
CA THR A 609 5.54 -11.89 -3.02
C THR A 609 6.11 -12.86 -1.99
N LEU A 610 7.11 -13.63 -2.41
CA LEU A 610 7.91 -14.54 -1.60
C LEU A 610 9.31 -13.96 -1.41
N LEU A 611 9.89 -14.06 -0.21
CA LEU A 611 11.33 -13.90 -0.05
C LEU A 611 11.99 -15.22 -0.46
N LEU A 612 12.60 -15.25 -1.64
CA LEU A 612 13.34 -16.41 -2.12
C LEU A 612 14.81 -16.25 -1.73
N THR A 613 15.35 -17.21 -0.97
CA THR A 613 16.78 -17.29 -0.67
C THR A 613 17.57 -17.91 -1.83
N VAL A 614 18.88 -17.67 -1.89
CA VAL A 614 19.77 -18.28 -2.89
C VAL A 614 19.58 -19.80 -3.01
N GLY A 615 19.37 -20.29 -4.23
CA GLY A 615 19.18 -21.72 -4.54
C GLY A 615 18.14 -21.99 -5.65
N THR A 616 17.98 -23.28 -5.98
CA THR A 616 17.06 -23.76 -7.02
C THR A 616 15.63 -23.96 -6.49
N TYR A 617 14.65 -23.54 -7.30
CA TYR A 617 13.23 -23.76 -7.09
C TYR A 617 12.61 -24.40 -8.34
N TYR A 618 11.54 -25.16 -8.15
CA TYR A 618 10.83 -25.84 -9.23
C TYR A 618 9.43 -25.28 -9.39
N VAL A 619 9.07 -24.87 -10.61
CA VAL A 619 7.74 -24.33 -10.93
C VAL A 619 6.97 -25.33 -11.79
N ARG A 620 5.80 -25.77 -11.31
CA ARG A 620 4.84 -26.60 -12.06
C ARG A 620 3.71 -25.73 -12.58
N VAL A 621 3.28 -25.91 -13.83
CA VAL A 621 2.06 -25.33 -14.40
C VAL A 621 1.15 -26.47 -14.87
N GLN A 622 -0.13 -26.46 -14.49
CA GLN A 622 -1.05 -27.58 -14.63
C GLN A 622 -2.45 -27.11 -14.99
N ALA A 623 -3.12 -27.82 -15.92
CA ALA A 623 -4.53 -27.61 -16.23
C ALA A 623 -5.43 -28.46 -15.32
N ILE A 624 -6.51 -27.87 -14.81
CA ILE A 624 -7.48 -28.51 -13.92
C ILE A 624 -8.86 -28.44 -14.59
N GLY A 625 -9.22 -29.53 -15.29
CA GLY A 625 -10.51 -29.71 -15.95
C GLY A 625 -11.57 -30.31 -15.04
N ARG A 626 -12.84 -29.94 -15.25
CA ARG A 626 -13.99 -30.42 -14.46
C ARG A 626 -14.42 -31.82 -14.91
N ASN A 627 -14.73 -32.73 -13.99
CA ASN A 627 -15.43 -34.01 -14.24
C ASN A 627 -14.89 -34.86 -15.43
N ASN A 628 -13.57 -35.06 -15.54
CA ASN A 628 -12.90 -35.77 -16.66
C ASN A 628 -13.20 -35.20 -18.06
N GLN A 629 -13.60 -33.92 -18.19
CA GLN A 629 -13.65 -33.27 -19.49
C GLN A 629 -12.23 -33.09 -20.06
N PRO A 630 -12.05 -33.21 -21.39
CA PRO A 630 -10.74 -33.05 -22.01
C PRO A 630 -10.26 -31.60 -21.88
N VAL A 631 -9.01 -31.42 -21.43
CA VAL A 631 -8.36 -30.11 -21.37
C VAL A 631 -8.24 -29.54 -22.80
N PRO A 632 -8.84 -28.37 -23.10
CA PRO A 632 -8.68 -27.69 -24.38
C PRO A 632 -7.26 -27.13 -24.49
N ARG A 633 -6.87 -26.66 -25.68
CA ARG A 633 -5.57 -26.02 -25.88
C ARG A 633 -5.52 -24.70 -25.08
N ILE A 634 -4.57 -24.61 -24.16
CA ILE A 634 -4.33 -23.44 -23.31
C ILE A 634 -2.87 -23.02 -23.46
N ASP A 635 -2.62 -21.86 -24.06
CA ASP A 635 -1.29 -21.24 -24.04
C ASP A 635 -1.07 -20.57 -22.67
N TRP A 636 0.11 -20.72 -22.09
CA TRP A 636 0.48 -20.09 -20.82
C TRP A 636 1.83 -19.38 -20.88
N SER A 637 1.96 -18.34 -20.06
CA SER A 637 3.21 -17.62 -19.81
C SER A 637 3.36 -17.39 -18.32
N VAL A 638 4.57 -17.61 -17.79
CA VAL A 638 4.92 -17.20 -16.44
C VAL A 638 5.88 -16.02 -16.52
N GLU A 639 5.48 -14.91 -15.91
CA GLU A 639 6.34 -13.74 -15.71
C GLU A 639 6.78 -13.66 -14.24
N GLY A 640 7.93 -13.03 -13.98
CA GLY A 640 8.40 -12.73 -12.63
C GLY A 640 9.04 -11.35 -12.53
N THR A 641 9.15 -10.82 -11.31
CA THR A 641 9.91 -9.59 -11.05
C THR A 641 10.51 -9.58 -9.64
N THR A 642 11.60 -8.81 -9.49
CA THR A 642 12.52 -8.76 -8.36
C THR A 642 12.42 -7.41 -7.66
N MET A 643 12.26 -7.40 -6.33
CA MET A 643 11.66 -6.25 -5.63
C MET A 643 12.52 -5.64 -4.52
N THR A 644 13.83 -5.90 -4.49
CA THR A 644 14.75 -5.41 -3.44
C THR A 644 15.95 -4.68 -4.03
N ASP A 645 16.11 -3.40 -3.69
CA ASP A 645 17.47 -2.86 -3.51
C ASP A 645 18.01 -3.45 -2.18
N PRO A 646 19.18 -4.10 -2.16
CA PRO A 646 19.70 -4.75 -0.95
C PRO A 646 20.26 -3.80 0.12
N THR A 647 20.28 -2.48 -0.11
CA THR A 647 20.95 -1.52 0.80
C THR A 647 20.04 -0.88 1.86
N GLY A 648 19.92 -1.52 3.03
CA GLY A 648 19.48 -0.84 4.26
C GLY A 648 20.58 0.08 4.85
N PRO A 649 20.24 1.01 5.77
CA PRO A 649 21.18 2.03 6.25
C PRO A 649 22.35 1.49 7.06
N ILE A 650 23.54 1.95 6.69
CA ILE A 650 24.82 1.57 7.30
C ILE A 650 25.24 2.60 8.37
N LEU A 651 25.47 2.16 9.60
CA LEU A 651 26.02 2.99 10.69
C LEU A 651 27.55 3.14 10.53
N GLY A 652 27.97 4.01 9.60
CA GLY A 652 29.36 4.20 9.19
C GLY A 652 29.95 5.61 9.38
N ASP A 653 31.22 5.77 9.01
CA ASP A 653 31.87 7.09 8.87
C ASP A 653 31.36 7.78 7.60
N PRO A 654 30.82 9.02 7.65
CA PRO A 654 30.25 9.72 6.50
C PRO A 654 31.29 10.19 5.46
N THR A 655 32.50 9.62 5.47
CA THR A 655 33.55 9.81 4.46
C THR A 655 33.94 8.53 3.71
N SER A 656 33.36 7.36 4.04
CA SER A 656 33.50 6.14 3.25
C SER A 656 32.36 5.98 2.24
N GLU A 657 32.73 5.76 0.97
CA GLU A 657 31.84 5.42 -0.13
C GLU A 657 31.30 3.98 0.06
N PRO A 658 29.98 3.72 -0.06
CA PRO A 658 29.41 2.39 0.16
C PRO A 658 29.81 1.42 -0.97
N PRO A 659 29.92 0.11 -0.69
CA PRO A 659 30.22 -0.88 -1.72
C PRO A 659 29.04 -1.01 -2.70
N LEU A 660 29.28 -0.67 -3.97
CA LEU A 660 28.29 -0.90 -5.03
C LEU A 660 28.07 -2.40 -5.24
N PRO A 661 26.82 -2.86 -5.50
CA PRO A 661 26.57 -4.22 -5.95
C PRO A 661 27.23 -4.48 -7.32
N ASP A 662 27.69 -5.71 -7.55
CA ASP A 662 28.35 -6.09 -8.80
C ASP A 662 27.32 -6.24 -9.94
N PRO A 663 27.35 -5.40 -10.99
CA PRO A 663 26.34 -5.39 -12.05
C PRO A 663 26.61 -6.46 -13.13
N THR A 664 27.40 -7.50 -12.84
CA THR A 664 27.80 -8.54 -13.81
C THR A 664 27.27 -9.94 -13.52
N LEU A 665 26.41 -10.08 -12.50
CA LEU A 665 25.63 -11.30 -12.23
C LEU A 665 24.14 -11.03 -12.47
N ASP A 666 23.51 -11.81 -13.35
CA ASP A 666 22.05 -11.82 -13.45
C ASP A 666 21.47 -12.47 -12.16
N PRO A 667 20.47 -11.86 -11.50
CA PRO A 667 20.00 -12.31 -10.19
C PRO A 667 19.17 -13.61 -10.26
N ILE A 668 18.81 -14.05 -11.46
CA ILE A 668 17.95 -15.19 -11.76
C ILE A 668 18.41 -15.86 -13.06
N ASP A 669 18.54 -17.19 -13.03
CA ASP A 669 18.64 -18.03 -14.23
C ASP A 669 17.37 -18.92 -14.36
N VAL A 670 16.98 -19.26 -15.59
CA VAL A 670 15.80 -20.12 -15.86
C VAL A 670 16.18 -21.28 -16.79
N VAL A 671 15.72 -22.49 -16.44
CA VAL A 671 15.95 -23.70 -17.23
C VAL A 671 14.60 -24.37 -17.58
N ASP A 672 14.18 -24.19 -18.83
CA ASP A 672 13.01 -24.86 -19.41
C ASP A 672 13.19 -26.38 -19.49
N TRP A 673 12.10 -27.13 -19.33
CA TRP A 673 12.09 -28.59 -19.46
C TRP A 673 11.28 -29.08 -20.68
N PRO A 674 11.72 -30.15 -21.36
CA PRO A 674 12.91 -30.96 -21.08
C PRO A 674 14.17 -30.43 -21.76
N ALA A 675 15.17 -30.00 -20.97
CA ALA A 675 16.51 -29.75 -21.48
C ALA A 675 17.21 -31.07 -21.83
N VAL A 676 17.79 -31.17 -23.04
CA VAL A 676 18.58 -32.35 -23.44
C VAL A 676 19.99 -32.25 -22.84
N ILE A 677 20.12 -32.65 -21.58
CA ILE A 677 21.40 -32.77 -20.87
C ILE A 677 22.08 -34.08 -21.31
N ASP A 678 22.85 -34.02 -22.38
CA ASP A 678 23.68 -35.15 -22.88
C ASP A 678 25.00 -35.27 -22.09
N ASP A 679 24.92 -35.21 -20.75
CA ASP A 679 26.04 -35.42 -19.82
C ASP A 679 25.86 -36.75 -19.04
N PRO A 680 26.63 -37.81 -19.37
CA PRO A 680 26.51 -39.12 -18.74
C PRO A 680 27.16 -39.22 -17.35
N LEU A 681 27.42 -38.10 -16.66
CA LEU A 681 27.99 -38.06 -15.30
C LEU A 681 27.01 -37.57 -14.23
N ILE A 682 25.79 -37.15 -14.60
CA ILE A 682 24.77 -36.65 -13.65
C ILE A 682 23.66 -37.70 -13.44
N GLU A 683 23.96 -38.74 -12.66
CA GLU A 683 22.95 -39.64 -12.10
C GLU A 683 22.28 -39.01 -10.85
N ASP A 684 21.53 -37.94 -11.05
CA ASP A 684 20.61 -37.38 -10.05
C ASP A 684 19.16 -37.78 -10.41
N PRO A 685 18.39 -38.42 -9.50
CA PRO A 685 17.01 -38.82 -9.79
C PRO A 685 16.09 -37.63 -10.07
N LEU A 686 16.30 -36.47 -9.45
CA LEU A 686 15.50 -35.25 -9.68
C LEU A 686 15.74 -34.65 -11.08
N ILE A 687 16.84 -35.01 -11.74
CA ILE A 687 17.17 -34.59 -13.11
C ILE A 687 16.64 -35.61 -14.15
N ASN A 688 16.16 -36.79 -13.73
CA ASN A 688 15.68 -37.84 -14.62
C ASN A 688 14.16 -38.07 -14.53
N ASP A 689 13.55 -37.93 -13.35
CA ASP A 689 12.09 -37.82 -13.17
C ASP A 689 11.75 -37.11 -11.84
N PRO A 690 11.70 -35.76 -11.80
CA PRO A 690 11.40 -35.00 -10.58
C PRO A 690 9.99 -35.27 -10.03
N TRP A 691 9.06 -35.77 -10.85
CA TRP A 691 7.69 -36.08 -10.41
C TRP A 691 7.60 -37.40 -9.62
N SER A 692 8.67 -38.18 -9.59
CA SER A 692 8.71 -39.45 -8.84
C SER A 692 8.89 -39.28 -7.32
N GLU A 693 9.43 -38.14 -6.85
CA GLU A 693 9.60 -37.84 -5.42
C GLU A 693 8.75 -36.65 -4.92
N ILE A 694 8.25 -35.78 -5.81
CA ILE A 694 7.22 -34.79 -5.46
C ILE A 694 5.89 -35.52 -5.23
N PRO A 695 5.24 -35.40 -4.04
CA PRO A 695 3.99 -36.10 -3.79
C PRO A 695 2.87 -35.70 -4.76
N ASP A 696 2.01 -36.66 -5.12
CA ASP A 696 0.68 -36.39 -5.65
C ASP A 696 -0.01 -35.34 -4.75
N ASP A 697 -0.49 -34.26 -5.36
CA ASP A 697 -1.04 -33.11 -4.63
C ASP A 697 -2.28 -33.56 -3.83
N PRO A 698 -2.23 -33.62 -2.48
CA PRO A 698 -3.20 -34.37 -1.68
C PRO A 698 -4.60 -33.72 -1.63
N PHE A 699 -4.78 -32.59 -2.32
CA PHE A 699 -6.04 -31.88 -2.50
C PHE A 699 -6.68 -32.11 -3.88
N LEU A 700 -6.07 -32.92 -4.77
CA LEU A 700 -6.72 -33.43 -5.98
C LEU A 700 -7.72 -34.56 -5.66
N ASP A 701 -8.75 -34.23 -4.88
CA ASP A 701 -9.96 -35.04 -4.83
C ASP A 701 -10.62 -35.00 -6.23
N PRO A 702 -10.89 -36.14 -6.90
CA PRO A 702 -11.58 -36.16 -8.20
C PRO A 702 -13.03 -35.61 -8.15
N PHE A 703 -13.56 -35.27 -6.97
CA PHE A 703 -14.82 -34.53 -6.78
C PHE A 703 -14.63 -33.02 -6.51
N PHE A 704 -13.40 -32.50 -6.51
CA PHE A 704 -13.12 -31.08 -6.33
C PHE A 704 -13.54 -30.29 -7.58
N ASP A 705 -14.52 -29.41 -7.43
CA ASP A 705 -15.07 -28.60 -8.54
C ASP A 705 -14.44 -27.20 -8.53
N PRO A 706 -13.56 -26.86 -9.51
CA PRO A 706 -12.82 -25.61 -9.52
C PRO A 706 -13.69 -24.37 -9.83
N MET A 707 -14.99 -24.54 -10.03
CA MET A 707 -15.98 -23.46 -10.19
C MET A 707 -16.83 -23.22 -8.93
N THR A 708 -16.31 -23.56 -7.74
CA THR A 708 -17.00 -23.36 -6.46
C THR A 708 -16.39 -22.24 -5.64
N ASP A 709 -17.20 -21.57 -4.80
CA ASP A 709 -16.76 -20.58 -3.82
C ASP A 709 -15.53 -21.06 -3.03
N SER A 710 -15.42 -22.37 -2.76
CA SER A 710 -14.29 -23.02 -2.08
C SER A 710 -12.91 -22.77 -2.71
N LEU A 711 -12.78 -22.63 -4.04
CA LEU A 711 -11.48 -22.26 -4.62
C LEU A 711 -11.17 -20.79 -4.34
N LEU A 712 -12.20 -19.95 -4.46
CA LEU A 712 -12.12 -18.51 -4.25
C LEU A 712 -12.05 -18.14 -2.75
N VAL A 713 -12.29 -19.08 -1.82
CA VAL A 713 -11.92 -18.93 -0.40
C VAL A 713 -10.40 -18.73 -0.28
N TRP A 714 -9.58 -19.52 -0.97
CA TRP A 714 -8.11 -19.44 -0.93
C TRP A 714 -7.55 -18.20 -1.64
N TYR A 715 -8.39 -17.43 -2.36
CA TYR A 715 -8.02 -16.12 -2.90
C TYR A 715 -8.13 -15.01 -1.84
N TRP A 716 -8.87 -15.25 -0.74
CA TRP A 716 -9.27 -14.27 0.28
C TRP A 716 -8.81 -14.63 1.72
N ILE A 717 -8.03 -15.70 1.92
CA ILE A 717 -7.51 -16.17 3.22
C ILE A 717 -5.99 -16.22 3.21
#